data_AF-A0AAN9T3X1-F1
#
_entry.id   AF-A0AAN9T3X1-F1
#
_cell.length_a   1.000
_cell.length_b   1.000
_cell.length_c   1.000
_cell.angle_alpha   90.00
_cell.angle_beta   90.00
_cell.angle_gamma   90.00
#
_symmetry.space_group_name_H-M   'P 1'
#
loop_
_entity.id
_entity.type
_entity.pdbx_description
1 polymer ?
#
loop_
_entity_poly.entity_id
_entity_poly.type
_entity_poly.pdbx_seq_one_letter_code
_entity_poly.pdbx_strand_id
1 'polypeptide(L)'
;MREVISYTRFAVIANVACILLAQGESRKHNITCSGNIYRSADGQCNNLWHPEWGSSNREFSRLLLPMDEDNLEQLPPTEYVSQKIASYLRRQTLSYLPRTSVFHMWTELLNLDLNLPSETNPTENEATSYLDASFLYNPSESVNFTETLENGDLAFHLCKNCQSVSPHGISSINLLALEHNRVADIVRKMNPHWDGQTVFEESRRVIIAEIQHITYTQYLPLLIGDTFYPKVDSNTRLNAQSNYNYDKELPVEIYFSFVDVLMKALKKNYIKSFEESNSFSTKNLLQYSKQAIPDFPSYLNREDIDEMLLVSRQHKLRPYADWIEFCKNNPTTSASYYSSLSRENQNVLNDIYEKTSHVELVAGALTEKVLSNGIVGETMSCLATIQFTNVKNGDRHWYTRKNHRHSFSAAQLRELMEQVMMSGLVCANANQHFIQKNAFLVHDLSLNEAVTCSSLPSFSLINWNKNRNIDRLKKEQIIKEAIRRAEDDLDRRRQTEFLLWSQKGGVDPKSPIGTAAAFSKPNKNALLLANNSILLEYASKELQNIFNEKFKSKRLKRQTHDSDDPSITISDEGNFLQEIDISSIIPDVSRELENSCPAEIAACDPSYPYRSFTGYCNNLRKPNWGKSLTTFSRILPPAYDNGISKPRYKSVMGIPLPSARLISSMMHLDVSNLDSKHSMMLMQFAQFLDHDITFTPVQKGFFASIPDCRPCDSPRTVHPECMPIEVPAGDPYYPQVNFSTGQRFCLPFMRSLPGQQRLGARDQINQNSAFLDLSQVYGDNACLARQLRAYQGRLNTTISLYGDKELLPQSPTHPECKATSGYCFIAGDGRASEQPGLTSIHTLFMREHNRMADSLRSLNPHWEDERLYQQARKIFTGQYQHIIYNEFLPRLLGLNAMNVYGMNLEPPTQYFTGYTNDCNPSALTEFASAAFRIGHSLLRPFMPRMSSSYQPLDPPILLRDTFFNPDIIYQVIIINYV
;
A
#
# COMPACT_ATOMS: atom_id res chain seq x y z
N MET A 1 -6.63 -22.85 0.16
CA MET A 1 -7.69 -22.32 -0.74
C MET A 1 -9.08 -22.17 -0.09
N ARG A 2 -9.31 -22.60 1.17
CA ARG A 2 -10.54 -22.29 1.94
C ARG A 2 -10.45 -21.04 2.83
N GLU A 3 -9.25 -20.54 3.12
CA GLU A 3 -9.07 -19.43 4.07
C GLU A 3 -9.12 -18.03 3.44
N VAL A 4 -8.84 -17.87 2.14
CA VAL A 4 -8.79 -16.54 1.49
C VAL A 4 -10.19 -16.00 1.12
N ILE A 5 -11.18 -16.89 0.96
CA ILE A 5 -12.59 -16.52 0.68
C ILE A 5 -13.26 -15.82 1.90
N SER A 6 -12.63 -15.88 3.09
CA SER A 6 -13.16 -15.25 4.31
C SER A 6 -12.89 -13.74 4.40
N TYR A 7 -11.94 -13.17 3.65
CA TYR A 7 -11.49 -11.78 3.89
C TYR A 7 -12.38 -10.71 3.25
N THR A 8 -12.90 -10.94 2.05
CA THR A 8 -13.82 -10.01 1.36
C THR A 8 -15.24 -10.02 1.94
N ARG A 9 -15.63 -11.10 2.62
CA ARG A 9 -16.99 -11.25 3.17
C ARG A 9 -17.19 -10.54 4.52
N PHE A 10 -16.13 -10.34 5.32
CA PHE A 10 -16.21 -9.61 6.60
C PHE A 10 -16.35 -8.09 6.44
N ALA A 11 -15.73 -7.51 5.40
CA ALA A 11 -15.88 -6.07 5.09
C ALA A 11 -17.31 -5.69 4.69
N VAL A 12 -18.06 -6.64 4.11
CA VAL A 12 -19.49 -6.46 3.79
C VAL A 12 -20.35 -6.48 5.05
N ILE A 13 -20.00 -7.26 6.09
CA ILE A 13 -20.75 -7.31 7.36
C ILE A 13 -20.63 -5.99 8.14
N ALA A 14 -19.44 -5.38 8.18
CA ALA A 14 -19.24 -4.05 8.77
C ALA A 14 -20.06 -2.97 8.05
N ASN A 15 -20.16 -3.05 6.71
CA ASN A 15 -20.93 -2.09 5.91
C ASN A 15 -22.45 -2.32 5.95
N VAL A 16 -22.93 -3.57 6.02
CA VAL A 16 -24.37 -3.89 6.05
C VAL A 16 -24.99 -3.60 7.42
N ALA A 17 -24.28 -3.81 8.52
CA ALA A 17 -24.73 -3.39 9.85
C ALA A 17 -24.79 -1.85 9.98
N CYS A 18 -23.90 -1.11 9.30
CA CYS A 18 -23.92 0.35 9.30
C CYS A 18 -25.07 0.95 8.49
N ILE A 19 -25.50 0.31 7.41
CA ILE A 19 -26.61 0.82 6.56
C ILE A 19 -27.98 0.66 7.24
N LEU A 20 -28.16 -0.36 8.08
CA LEU A 20 -29.44 -0.60 8.77
C LEU A 20 -29.66 0.30 10.00
N LEU A 21 -28.61 0.90 10.57
CA LEU A 21 -28.71 1.80 11.75
C LEU A 21 -28.87 3.29 11.39
N ALA A 22 -28.74 3.66 10.12
CA ALA A 22 -28.95 5.05 9.66
C ALA A 22 -30.43 5.49 9.63
N GLN A 23 -31.37 4.64 10.04
CA GLN A 23 -32.79 4.95 10.16
C GLN A 23 -33.21 5.11 11.62
N GLY A 24 -32.65 6.11 12.31
CA GLY A 24 -33.04 6.45 13.67
C GLY A 24 -32.51 7.82 14.10
N GLU A 25 -33.39 8.82 14.04
CA GLU A 25 -33.32 10.16 14.68
C GLU A 25 -32.00 10.97 14.60
N SER A 26 -31.95 11.90 13.64
CA SER A 26 -31.03 13.04 13.70
C SER A 26 -31.52 14.11 14.69
N ARG A 27 -31.03 14.09 15.94
CA ARG A 27 -31.05 15.28 16.79
C ARG A 27 -29.90 16.19 16.37
N LYS A 28 -30.21 17.24 15.60
CA LYS A 28 -29.26 18.32 15.29
C LYS A 28 -28.91 19.08 16.58
N HIS A 29 -27.79 18.73 17.21
CA HIS A 29 -27.12 19.62 18.16
C HIS A 29 -26.05 20.43 17.41
N ASN A 30 -26.06 21.76 17.61
CA ASN A 30 -25.07 22.68 17.05
C ASN A 30 -23.74 22.54 17.81
N ILE A 31 -23.01 21.44 17.61
CA ILE A 31 -21.64 21.28 18.13
C ILE A 31 -20.67 21.84 17.09
N THR A 32 -19.95 22.91 17.43
CA THR A 32 -18.92 23.51 16.57
C THR A 32 -17.55 22.92 16.90
N CYS A 33 -16.99 22.10 16.01
CA CYS A 33 -15.67 21.52 16.20
C CYS A 33 -14.56 22.54 15.93
N SER A 34 -13.69 22.76 16.92
CA SER A 34 -12.49 23.60 16.77
C SER A 34 -11.38 22.83 16.04
N GLY A 35 -10.52 23.53 15.30
CA GLY A 35 -9.39 22.92 14.55
C GLY A 35 -8.23 22.46 15.42
N ASN A 36 -8.48 21.98 16.64
CA ASN A 36 -7.46 21.51 17.56
C ASN A 36 -6.79 20.23 17.01
N ILE A 37 -5.46 20.15 17.15
CA ILE A 37 -4.68 18.97 16.75
C ILE A 37 -4.76 17.85 17.80
N TYR A 38 -5.14 18.19 19.03
CA TYR A 38 -5.32 17.26 20.13
C TYR A 38 -6.76 16.77 20.20
N ARG A 39 -6.92 15.54 20.71
CA ARG A 39 -8.23 14.93 20.94
C ARG A 39 -8.91 15.61 22.14
N SER A 40 -10.21 15.84 22.06
CA SER A 40 -10.97 16.25 23.24
C SER A 40 -10.94 15.15 24.32
N ALA A 41 -11.20 15.51 25.57
CA ALA A 41 -11.19 14.55 26.66
C ALA A 41 -12.41 13.61 26.63
N ASP A 42 -13.55 14.13 26.18
CA ASP A 42 -14.85 13.47 26.05
C ASP A 42 -15.06 12.70 24.73
N GLY A 43 -14.07 12.72 23.82
CA GLY A 43 -14.12 12.06 22.52
C GLY A 43 -14.93 12.79 21.42
N GLN A 44 -15.57 13.93 21.72
CA GLN A 44 -16.27 14.73 20.72
C GLN A 44 -15.37 15.21 19.58
N CYS A 45 -15.96 15.46 18.41
CA CYS A 45 -15.26 16.00 17.23
C CYS A 45 -14.11 15.13 16.69
N ASN A 46 -14.07 13.84 17.08
CA ASN A 46 -13.23 12.87 16.39
C ASN A 46 -13.76 12.66 14.96
N ASN A 47 -15.07 12.39 14.82
CA ASN A 47 -15.78 12.46 13.55
C ASN A 47 -16.29 13.89 13.29
N LEU A 48 -15.97 14.47 12.13
CA LEU A 48 -16.32 15.87 11.82
C LEU A 48 -17.73 16.04 11.25
N TRP A 49 -18.37 14.95 10.80
CA TRP A 49 -19.72 14.95 10.23
C TRP A 49 -20.77 14.63 11.29
N HIS A 50 -20.39 13.78 12.25
CA HIS A 50 -21.16 13.40 13.42
C HIS A 50 -20.31 13.62 14.69
N PRO A 51 -20.18 14.87 15.17
CA PRO A 51 -19.32 15.23 16.31
C PRO A 51 -19.55 14.43 17.59
N GLU A 52 -20.73 13.84 17.75
CA GLU A 52 -21.20 13.04 18.88
C GLU A 52 -20.86 11.55 18.79
N TRP A 53 -20.39 11.06 17.64
CA TRP A 53 -20.08 9.63 17.50
C TRP A 53 -18.86 9.27 18.35
N GLY A 54 -19.04 8.23 19.17
CA GLY A 54 -18.00 7.70 20.04
C GLY A 54 -17.62 8.58 21.24
N SER A 55 -18.33 9.68 21.47
CA SER A 55 -18.16 10.49 22.69
C SER A 55 -18.69 9.74 23.92
N SER A 56 -18.20 10.11 25.10
CA SER A 56 -18.74 9.63 26.38
C SER A 56 -20.21 10.04 26.59
N ASN A 57 -20.90 9.37 27.50
CA ASN A 57 -22.30 9.59 27.89
C ASN A 57 -23.27 9.36 26.72
N ARG A 58 -23.09 8.23 26.04
CA ARG A 58 -23.88 7.81 24.86
C ARG A 58 -24.34 6.37 25.02
N GLU A 59 -25.50 6.05 24.45
CA GLU A 59 -26.02 4.68 24.52
C GLU A 59 -25.11 3.68 23.80
N PHE A 60 -25.03 2.45 24.32
CA PHE A 60 -24.35 1.36 23.63
C PHE A 60 -25.05 1.04 22.31
N SER A 61 -24.22 0.81 21.30
CA SER A 61 -24.66 0.48 19.95
C SER A 61 -25.12 -0.98 19.86
N ARG A 62 -26.02 -1.28 18.91
CA ARG A 62 -26.60 -2.63 18.75
C ARG A 62 -26.39 -3.13 17.32
N LEU A 63 -25.72 -4.28 17.17
CA LEU A 63 -25.53 -4.94 15.88
C LEU A 63 -26.79 -5.65 15.37
N LEU A 64 -27.65 -6.10 16.28
CA LEU A 64 -28.91 -6.78 16.00
C LEU A 64 -30.03 -6.12 16.80
N LEU A 65 -31.27 -6.19 16.28
CA LEU A 65 -32.44 -5.69 16.98
C LEU A 65 -32.66 -6.43 18.33
N PRO A 66 -33.23 -5.76 19.36
CA PRO A 66 -33.54 -6.40 20.64
C PRO A 66 -34.46 -7.61 20.49
N MET A 67 -34.32 -8.59 21.40
CA MET A 67 -35.22 -9.74 21.48
C MET A 67 -36.63 -9.33 21.95
N ASP A 68 -37.66 -9.95 21.37
CA ASP A 68 -39.06 -9.80 21.81
C ASP A 68 -39.28 -10.31 23.24
N GLU A 69 -40.21 -9.70 23.98
CA GLU A 69 -40.50 -10.02 25.38
C GLU A 69 -41.05 -11.45 25.57
N ASP A 70 -41.88 -11.93 24.64
CA ASP A 70 -42.45 -13.29 24.67
C ASP A 70 -41.37 -14.40 24.61
N ASN A 71 -40.22 -14.12 24.00
CA ASN A 71 -39.10 -15.05 23.92
C ASN A 71 -38.23 -15.01 25.18
N LEU A 72 -38.16 -13.87 25.87
CA LEU A 72 -37.45 -13.70 27.15
C LEU A 72 -38.14 -14.46 28.29
N GLU A 73 -39.47 -14.48 28.32
CA GLU A 73 -40.26 -15.20 29.34
C GLU A 73 -40.14 -16.74 29.24
N GLN A 74 -39.74 -17.26 28.08
CA GLN A 74 -39.54 -18.69 27.82
C GLN A 74 -38.14 -19.20 28.18
N LEU A 75 -37.27 -18.35 28.75
CA LEU A 75 -35.92 -18.72 29.14
C LEU A 75 -35.88 -19.39 30.52
N PRO A 76 -35.04 -20.41 30.73
CA PRO A 76 -34.84 -21.03 32.05
C PRO A 76 -34.27 -20.02 33.07
N PRO A 77 -34.42 -20.25 34.38
CA PRO A 77 -33.80 -19.39 35.40
C PRO A 77 -32.28 -19.29 35.22
N THR A 78 -31.70 -18.09 35.35
CA THR A 78 -30.24 -17.85 35.18
C THR A 78 -29.41 -18.73 36.12
N GLU A 79 -29.92 -18.97 37.34
CA GLU A 79 -29.32 -19.85 38.34
C GLU A 79 -29.10 -21.28 37.82
N TYR A 80 -30.09 -21.81 37.09
CA TYR A 80 -30.04 -23.16 36.53
C TYR A 80 -29.04 -23.23 35.37
N VAL A 81 -29.06 -22.24 34.48
CA VAL A 81 -28.13 -22.12 33.34
C VAL A 81 -26.69 -22.01 33.84
N SER A 82 -26.43 -21.07 34.74
CA SER A 82 -25.09 -20.80 35.27
C SER A 82 -24.51 -22.00 36.00
N GLN A 83 -25.31 -22.73 36.79
CA GLN A 83 -24.87 -23.97 37.45
C GLN A 83 -24.44 -25.03 36.44
N LYS A 84 -25.24 -25.27 35.39
CA LYS A 84 -24.97 -26.30 34.38
C LYS A 84 -23.74 -25.94 33.54
N ILE A 85 -23.64 -24.69 33.07
CA ILE A 85 -22.49 -24.22 32.29
C ILE A 85 -21.20 -24.25 33.14
N ALA A 86 -21.21 -23.72 34.37
CA ALA A 86 -20.03 -23.78 35.24
C ALA A 86 -19.57 -25.23 35.49
N SER A 87 -20.52 -26.16 35.67
CA SER A 87 -20.19 -27.58 35.84
C SER A 87 -19.56 -28.22 34.60
N TYR A 88 -19.93 -27.75 33.40
CA TYR A 88 -19.36 -28.21 32.14
C TYR A 88 -17.95 -27.66 31.95
N LEU A 89 -17.76 -26.35 32.20
CA LEU A 89 -16.46 -25.70 32.07
C LEU A 89 -15.39 -26.29 32.98
N ARG A 90 -15.75 -26.71 34.20
CA ARG A 90 -14.84 -27.41 35.13
C ARG A 90 -14.42 -28.81 34.68
N ARG A 91 -15.21 -29.45 33.80
CA ARG A 91 -14.97 -30.83 33.31
C ARG A 91 -14.07 -30.87 32.07
N GLN A 92 -13.93 -29.76 31.35
CA GLN A 92 -13.00 -29.64 30.23
C GLN A 92 -11.56 -29.74 30.73
N THR A 93 -10.72 -30.54 30.06
CA THR A 93 -9.32 -30.76 30.46
C THR A 93 -8.56 -29.43 30.49
N LEU A 94 -7.92 -29.13 31.62
CA LEU A 94 -6.97 -28.03 31.80
C LEU A 94 -5.74 -28.24 30.91
N SER A 95 -5.77 -27.77 29.67
CA SER A 95 -4.51 -27.31 29.06
C SER A 95 -4.07 -26.04 29.78
N TYR A 96 -2.78 -25.75 29.79
CA TYR A 96 -2.27 -24.45 30.24
C TYR A 96 -1.81 -23.72 28.99
N LEU A 97 -2.57 -22.73 28.54
CA LEU A 97 -2.13 -21.78 27.55
C LEU A 97 -1.06 -20.89 28.21
N PRO A 98 0.10 -20.66 27.56
CA PRO A 98 1.23 -19.97 28.19
C PRO A 98 0.99 -18.45 28.22
N ARG A 99 -0.02 -17.97 28.95
CA ARG A 99 -0.33 -16.54 29.16
C ARG A 99 0.07 -16.10 30.56
N THR A 100 0.59 -14.87 30.66
CA THR A 100 0.95 -14.26 31.96
C THR A 100 -0.18 -13.41 32.49
N SER A 101 -0.20 -13.15 33.80
CA SER A 101 -1.19 -12.25 34.41
C SER A 101 -1.17 -10.83 33.81
N VAL A 102 -0.09 -10.41 33.14
CA VAL A 102 -0.02 -9.15 32.37
C VAL A 102 -1.08 -9.10 31.26
N PHE A 103 -1.47 -10.24 30.69
CA PHE A 103 -2.53 -10.33 29.70
C PHE A 103 -3.88 -9.86 30.27
N HIS A 104 -4.28 -10.37 31.44
CA HIS A 104 -5.52 -9.94 32.13
C HIS A 104 -5.45 -8.50 32.61
N MET A 105 -4.29 -8.05 33.07
CA MET A 105 -4.07 -6.65 33.44
C MET A 105 -4.34 -5.71 32.27
N TRP A 106 -3.95 -6.10 31.07
CA TRP A 106 -4.21 -5.35 29.85
C TRP A 106 -5.69 -5.44 29.44
N THR A 107 -6.34 -6.61 29.61
CA THR A 107 -7.78 -6.75 29.39
C THR A 107 -8.60 -5.82 30.30
N GLU A 108 -8.25 -5.73 31.58
CA GLU A 108 -8.91 -4.83 32.53
C GLU A 108 -8.76 -3.36 32.12
N LEU A 109 -7.56 -2.97 31.69
CA LEU A 109 -7.29 -1.64 31.17
C LEU A 109 -8.15 -1.32 29.94
N LEU A 110 -8.22 -2.23 28.97
CA LEU A 110 -9.06 -2.05 27.78
C LEU A 110 -10.55 -2.00 28.13
N ASN A 111 -11.00 -2.74 29.16
CA ASN A 111 -12.37 -2.64 29.63
C ASN A 111 -12.63 -1.26 30.23
N LEU A 112 -11.72 -0.72 31.05
CA LEU A 112 -11.86 0.61 31.63
C LEU A 112 -11.82 1.72 30.59
N ASP A 113 -11.06 1.54 29.50
CA ASP A 113 -10.96 2.54 28.42
C ASP A 113 -12.20 2.59 27.52
N LEU A 114 -12.80 1.43 27.24
CA LEU A 114 -13.91 1.33 26.29
C LEU A 114 -15.30 1.21 26.95
N ASN A 115 -15.36 0.85 28.22
CA ASN A 115 -16.62 0.48 28.88
C ASN A 115 -16.69 0.97 30.34
N LEU A 116 -17.56 1.96 30.55
CA LEU A 116 -17.96 2.46 31.85
C LEU A 116 -19.48 2.65 31.88
N PRO A 117 -20.27 1.65 32.29
CA PRO A 117 -21.73 1.77 32.34
C PRO A 117 -22.16 2.82 33.35
N SER A 118 -23.14 3.66 33.02
CA SER A 118 -23.68 4.64 33.97
C SER A 118 -24.42 3.97 35.13
N GLU A 119 -24.22 4.48 36.35
CA GLU A 119 -24.96 4.04 37.55
C GLU A 119 -26.46 4.33 37.43
N THR A 120 -26.85 5.35 36.66
CA THR A 120 -28.25 5.79 36.54
C THR A 120 -28.96 5.20 35.33
N ASN A 121 -28.24 4.93 34.23
CA ASN A 121 -28.77 4.33 33.01
C ASN A 121 -27.81 3.26 32.47
N PRO A 122 -28.07 1.96 32.75
CA PRO A 122 -27.16 0.88 32.34
C PRO A 122 -26.94 0.73 30.83
N THR A 123 -27.80 1.34 29.99
CA THR A 123 -27.64 1.35 28.53
C THR A 123 -26.69 2.44 28.03
N GLU A 124 -26.20 3.32 28.90
CA GLU A 124 -25.31 4.42 28.59
C GLU A 124 -23.85 4.09 28.96
N ASN A 125 -22.93 4.44 28.07
CA ASN A 125 -21.49 4.33 28.25
C ASN A 125 -20.89 5.71 28.59
N GLU A 126 -20.38 5.87 29.79
CA GLU A 126 -19.68 7.07 30.27
C GLU A 126 -18.21 7.11 29.81
N ALA A 127 -17.69 6.04 29.20
CA ALA A 127 -16.37 6.01 28.56
C ALA A 127 -16.44 6.46 27.09
N THR A 128 -15.30 6.90 26.55
CA THR A 128 -15.20 7.14 25.09
C THR A 128 -15.20 5.79 24.36
N SER A 129 -15.64 5.78 23.10
CA SER A 129 -15.59 4.55 22.27
C SER A 129 -14.23 4.35 21.60
N TYR A 130 -13.21 5.13 21.98
CA TYR A 130 -11.89 5.13 21.37
C TYR A 130 -10.85 4.53 22.32
N LEU A 131 -9.81 3.93 21.77
CA LEU A 131 -8.62 3.58 22.56
C LEU A 131 -7.76 4.82 22.75
N ASP A 132 -8.10 5.64 23.74
CA ASP A 132 -7.49 6.94 24.00
C ASP A 132 -7.12 7.19 25.48
N ALA A 133 -7.10 6.11 26.28
CA ALA A 133 -6.80 6.16 27.70
C ALA A 133 -7.71 7.15 28.45
N SER A 134 -9.00 7.13 28.11
CA SER A 134 -10.04 7.98 28.72
C SER A 134 -10.08 7.80 30.24
N PHE A 135 -9.86 6.57 30.74
CA PHE A 135 -9.75 6.28 32.17
C PHE A 135 -8.64 7.07 32.90
N LEU A 136 -7.62 7.55 32.17
CA LEU A 136 -6.50 8.33 32.70
C LEU A 136 -6.67 9.83 32.46
N TYR A 137 -7.33 10.24 31.36
CA TYR A 137 -7.33 11.63 30.88
C TYR A 137 -8.71 12.32 30.78
N ASN A 138 -9.82 11.61 30.95
CA ASN A 138 -11.17 12.18 30.80
C ASN A 138 -11.70 12.73 32.14
N PRO A 139 -12.12 14.01 32.22
CA PRO A 139 -12.72 14.60 33.41
C PRO A 139 -14.23 14.31 33.47
N SER A 140 -14.63 13.06 33.72
CA SER A 140 -15.92 12.85 34.40
C SER A 140 -15.73 13.23 35.89
N GLU A 141 -16.78 13.73 36.56
CA GLU A 141 -16.75 14.29 37.94
C GLU A 141 -16.06 13.39 38.99
N SER A 142 -15.84 12.13 38.65
CA SER A 142 -15.28 11.05 39.46
C SER A 142 -13.75 10.87 39.39
N VAL A 143 -13.03 11.45 38.42
CA VAL A 143 -11.58 11.18 38.22
C VAL A 143 -10.79 12.47 37.98
N ASN A 144 -10.49 13.20 39.04
CA ASN A 144 -9.76 14.46 38.96
C ASN A 144 -8.23 14.22 38.91
N PHE A 145 -7.69 13.76 37.77
CA PHE A 145 -6.24 13.80 37.47
C PHE A 145 -5.78 15.18 36.94
N THR A 146 -6.71 16.10 36.74
CA THR A 146 -6.57 17.34 35.95
C THR A 146 -6.01 18.54 36.72
N GLU A 147 -5.53 18.39 37.95
CA GLU A 147 -4.52 19.34 38.44
C GLU A 147 -3.21 19.03 37.72
N THR A 148 -3.12 19.50 36.47
CA THR A 148 -1.86 19.56 35.75
C THR A 148 -0.90 20.40 36.60
N LEU A 149 0.16 19.76 37.09
CA LEU A 149 1.27 20.51 37.67
C LEU A 149 1.80 21.46 36.58
N GLU A 150 2.33 22.63 36.95
CA GLU A 150 2.85 23.64 35.99
C GLU A 150 3.81 23.05 34.92
N ASN A 151 4.36 21.86 35.18
CA ASN A 151 5.30 21.12 34.34
C ASN A 151 4.68 20.08 33.38
N GLY A 152 3.35 19.88 33.40
CA GLY A 152 2.67 18.91 32.53
C GLY A 152 2.62 17.47 33.03
N ASP A 153 2.93 17.24 34.31
CA ASP A 153 2.91 15.91 34.96
C ASP A 153 1.52 15.53 35.48
N LEU A 154 1.23 14.22 35.58
CA LEU A 154 0.05 13.64 36.23
C LEU A 154 0.28 13.41 37.73
N ALA A 155 -0.65 13.89 38.56
CA ALA A 155 -0.64 13.69 40.00
C ALA A 155 -1.38 12.40 40.42
N PHE A 156 -0.77 11.23 40.22
CA PHE A 156 -1.39 9.93 40.51
C PHE A 156 -1.88 9.78 41.97
N HIS A 157 -1.20 10.41 42.94
CA HIS A 157 -1.57 10.37 44.37
C HIS A 157 -2.90 11.08 44.70
N LEU A 158 -3.45 11.88 43.78
CA LEU A 158 -4.73 12.57 43.92
C LEU A 158 -5.92 11.77 43.34
N CYS A 159 -5.67 10.55 42.83
CA CYS A 159 -6.70 9.69 42.25
C CYS A 159 -7.72 9.21 43.30
N LYS A 160 -8.86 9.90 43.40
CA LYS A 160 -9.94 9.58 44.36
C LYS A 160 -10.58 8.19 44.11
N ASN A 161 -10.74 7.79 42.86
CA ASN A 161 -11.39 6.53 42.47
C ASN A 161 -10.43 5.36 42.21
N CYS A 162 -9.12 5.54 42.43
CA CYS A 162 -8.19 4.41 42.43
C CYS A 162 -8.42 3.44 43.61
N GLN A 163 -9.42 3.70 44.48
CA GLN A 163 -9.85 2.78 45.53
C GLN A 163 -11.00 1.84 45.10
N SER A 164 -11.72 2.15 44.01
CA SER A 164 -12.86 1.35 43.50
C SER A 164 -12.50 0.41 42.34
N VAL A 165 -11.27 0.50 41.82
CA VAL A 165 -10.74 -0.34 40.74
C VAL A 165 -10.06 -1.59 41.32
N SER A 166 -10.05 -2.68 40.56
CA SER A 166 -9.34 -3.90 40.97
C SER A 166 -7.84 -3.66 41.19
N PRO A 167 -7.14 -4.43 42.05
CA PRO A 167 -5.72 -4.23 42.27
C PRO A 167 -4.84 -4.30 41.01
N HIS A 168 -5.27 -5.10 40.05
CA HIS A 168 -4.64 -5.23 38.73
C HIS A 168 -4.86 -3.98 37.88
N GLY A 169 -6.09 -3.46 37.82
CA GLY A 169 -6.41 -2.22 37.11
C GLY A 169 -5.62 -1.04 37.66
N ILE A 170 -5.56 -0.88 38.99
CA ILE A 170 -4.77 0.19 39.65
C ILE A 170 -3.29 0.08 39.29
N SER A 171 -2.74 -1.13 39.26
CA SER A 171 -1.33 -1.37 38.88
C SER A 171 -1.05 -0.97 37.44
N SER A 172 -1.97 -1.24 36.51
CA SER A 172 -1.88 -0.83 35.10
C SER A 172 -2.01 0.69 34.94
N ILE A 173 -2.94 1.33 35.67
CA ILE A 173 -3.13 2.79 35.66
C ILE A 173 -1.86 3.47 36.19
N ASN A 174 -1.30 2.98 37.30
CA ASN A 174 -0.06 3.50 37.86
C ASN A 174 1.13 3.36 36.88
N LEU A 175 1.25 2.22 36.19
CA LEU A 175 2.29 2.01 35.18
C LEU A 175 2.23 3.07 34.06
N LEU A 176 1.04 3.35 33.54
CA LEU A 176 0.86 4.34 32.47
C LEU A 176 0.99 5.78 32.97
N ALA A 177 0.60 6.07 34.21
CA ALA A 177 0.84 7.38 34.82
C ALA A 177 2.35 7.66 35.01
N LEU A 178 3.12 6.64 35.41
CA LEU A 178 4.59 6.74 35.49
C LEU A 178 5.20 6.94 34.11
N GLU A 179 4.73 6.22 33.10
CA GLU A 179 5.22 6.41 31.73
C GLU A 179 4.89 7.81 31.20
N HIS A 180 3.68 8.33 31.46
CA HIS A 180 3.32 9.69 31.10
C HIS A 180 4.32 10.70 31.70
N ASN A 181 4.58 10.62 33.00
CA ASN A 181 5.49 11.54 33.68
C ASN A 181 6.94 11.39 33.19
N ARG A 182 7.36 10.16 32.85
CA ARG A 182 8.67 9.90 32.23
C ARG A 182 8.79 10.57 30.86
N VAL A 183 7.77 10.43 30.01
CA VAL A 183 7.69 11.06 28.69
C VAL A 183 7.66 12.59 28.83
N ALA A 184 6.84 13.11 29.74
CA ALA A 184 6.71 14.54 30.02
C ALA A 184 8.05 15.17 30.45
N ASP A 185 8.80 14.55 31.36
CA ASP A 185 10.13 15.02 31.78
C ASP A 185 11.11 15.08 30.61
N ILE A 186 11.15 14.04 29.77
CA ILE A 186 12.06 13.99 28.61
C ILE A 186 11.68 15.06 27.59
N VAL A 187 10.40 15.16 27.25
CA VAL A 187 9.89 16.13 26.27
C VAL A 187 10.09 17.56 26.74
N ARG A 188 9.85 17.84 28.03
CA ARG A 188 10.10 19.15 28.66
C ARG A 188 11.57 19.53 28.62
N LYS A 189 12.48 18.61 28.95
CA LYS A 189 13.93 18.83 28.86
C LYS A 189 14.38 19.09 27.42
N MET A 190 13.80 18.39 26.45
CA MET A 190 14.11 18.58 25.02
C MET A 190 13.51 19.88 24.46
N ASN A 191 12.38 20.33 25.00
CA ASN A 191 11.63 21.50 24.55
C ASN A 191 11.37 22.48 25.70
N PRO A 192 12.39 23.22 26.18
CA PRO A 192 12.22 24.15 27.31
C PRO A 192 11.26 25.33 27.04
N HIS A 193 10.85 25.51 25.78
CA HIS A 193 9.94 26.56 25.33
C HIS A 193 8.45 26.14 25.33
N TRP A 194 8.14 24.86 25.62
CA TRP A 194 6.76 24.41 25.73
C TRP A 194 6.20 24.74 27.11
N ASP A 195 4.93 25.17 27.15
CA ASP A 195 4.19 25.30 28.39
C ASP A 195 3.74 23.92 28.91
N GLY A 196 3.32 23.86 30.17
CA GLY A 196 2.87 22.62 30.82
C GLY A 196 1.72 21.94 30.06
N GLN A 197 0.81 22.72 29.46
CA GLN A 197 -0.30 22.18 28.67
C GLN A 197 0.20 21.46 27.40
N THR A 198 1.16 22.04 26.68
CA THR A 198 1.72 21.42 25.47
C THR A 198 2.50 20.15 25.81
N VAL A 199 3.27 20.18 26.91
CA VAL A 199 3.97 18.98 27.40
C VAL A 199 2.98 17.87 27.76
N PHE A 200 1.91 18.21 28.47
CA PHE A 200 0.85 17.27 28.84
C PHE A 200 0.19 16.63 27.61
N GLU A 201 -0.27 17.44 26.65
CA GLU A 201 -0.99 16.93 25.47
C GLU A 201 -0.10 16.10 24.52
N GLU A 202 1.17 16.49 24.35
CA GLU A 202 2.11 15.70 23.54
C GLU A 202 2.50 14.39 24.24
N SER A 203 2.63 14.40 25.57
CA SER A 203 2.86 13.19 26.36
C SER A 203 1.64 12.26 26.31
N ARG A 204 0.43 12.81 26.49
CA ARG A 204 -0.85 12.09 26.33
C ARG A 204 -0.95 11.41 24.96
N ARG A 205 -0.59 12.10 23.87
CA ARG A 205 -0.58 11.53 22.50
C ARG A 205 0.37 10.34 22.38
N VAL A 206 1.54 10.41 22.99
CA VAL A 206 2.53 9.32 22.98
C VAL A 206 1.97 8.09 23.70
N ILE A 207 1.42 8.27 24.92
CA ILE A 207 0.84 7.16 25.69
C ILE A 207 -0.31 6.49 24.95
N ILE A 208 -1.19 7.27 24.32
CA ILE A 208 -2.28 6.73 23.49
C ILE A 208 -1.72 5.87 22.36
N ALA A 209 -0.67 6.34 21.68
CA ALA A 209 -0.04 5.59 20.59
C ALA A 209 0.60 4.27 21.07
N GLU A 210 1.20 4.26 22.26
CA GLU A 210 1.75 3.04 22.86
C GLU A 210 0.67 2.01 23.17
N ILE A 211 -0.45 2.45 23.78
CA ILE A 211 -1.59 1.58 24.08
C ILE A 211 -2.19 0.99 22.80
N GLN A 212 -2.43 1.85 21.79
CA GLN A 212 -2.93 1.42 20.49
C GLN A 212 -1.97 0.41 19.83
N HIS A 213 -0.67 0.67 19.88
CA HIS A 213 0.34 -0.23 19.30
C HIS A 213 0.36 -1.59 20.00
N ILE A 214 0.56 -1.61 21.32
CA ILE A 214 0.66 -2.85 22.12
C ILE A 214 -0.62 -3.69 21.98
N THR A 215 -1.79 -3.04 22.00
CA THR A 215 -3.08 -3.73 21.89
C THR A 215 -3.18 -4.49 20.58
N TYR A 216 -2.84 -3.87 19.45
CA TYR A 216 -3.02 -4.49 18.14
C TYR A 216 -1.88 -5.43 17.74
N THR A 217 -0.64 -5.18 18.19
CA THR A 217 0.51 -6.00 17.77
C THR A 217 0.84 -7.15 18.72
N GLN A 218 0.48 -7.05 20.00
CA GLN A 218 0.87 -8.04 21.01
C GLN A 218 -0.32 -8.68 21.72
N TYR A 219 -1.39 -7.92 22.03
CA TYR A 219 -2.54 -8.45 22.79
C TYR A 219 -3.58 -9.15 21.89
N LEU A 220 -4.07 -8.50 20.84
CA LEU A 220 -5.11 -9.05 19.96
C LEU A 220 -4.76 -10.41 19.32
N PRO A 221 -3.52 -10.64 18.79
CA PRO A 221 -3.16 -11.96 18.26
C PRO A 221 -3.39 -13.10 19.26
N LEU A 222 -3.13 -12.82 20.55
CA LEU A 222 -3.25 -13.79 21.63
C LEU A 222 -4.69 -13.96 22.12
N LEU A 223 -5.56 -12.98 21.86
CA LEU A 223 -6.98 -13.00 22.22
C LEU A 223 -7.81 -13.81 21.22
N ILE A 224 -7.79 -13.39 19.95
CA ILE A 224 -8.69 -13.91 18.89
C ILE A 224 -8.05 -14.99 18.00
N GLY A 225 -6.77 -15.29 18.20
CA GLY A 225 -6.04 -16.36 17.53
C GLY A 225 -5.77 -16.12 16.04
N ASP A 226 -5.07 -17.08 15.43
CA ASP A 226 -4.48 -16.95 14.09
C ASP A 226 -5.52 -16.89 12.96
N THR A 227 -6.75 -17.34 13.20
CA THR A 227 -7.82 -17.36 12.19
C THR A 227 -8.48 -15.99 12.00
N PHE A 228 -8.62 -15.22 13.09
CA PHE A 228 -9.31 -13.93 13.07
C PHE A 228 -8.35 -12.74 13.12
N TYR A 229 -7.16 -12.89 13.72
CA TYR A 229 -6.16 -11.81 13.77
C TYR A 229 -5.79 -11.24 12.39
N PRO A 230 -5.55 -12.06 11.35
CA PRO A 230 -5.32 -11.56 10.01
C PRO A 230 -6.46 -10.70 9.45
N LYS A 231 -7.71 -10.83 9.93
CA LYS A 231 -8.82 -9.98 9.49
C LYS A 231 -8.73 -8.56 10.08
N VAL A 232 -8.15 -8.44 11.27
CA VAL A 232 -7.80 -7.16 11.91
C VAL A 232 -6.52 -6.57 11.28
N ASP A 233 -5.52 -7.42 10.98
CA ASP A 233 -4.20 -7.05 10.41
C ASP A 233 -4.22 -6.84 8.87
N SER A 234 -5.13 -7.45 8.11
CA SER A 234 -5.28 -7.16 6.69
C SER A 234 -5.67 -5.70 6.46
N ASN A 235 -6.33 -5.07 7.44
CA ASN A 235 -6.60 -3.64 7.49
C ASN A 235 -5.46 -2.80 8.11
N THR A 236 -4.35 -3.38 8.61
CA THR A 236 -3.14 -2.63 9.05
C THR A 236 -2.08 -2.59 7.94
N ARG A 237 -1.85 -3.70 7.22
CA ARG A 237 -0.78 -3.81 6.20
C ARG A 237 -1.19 -3.35 4.80
N LEU A 238 -2.46 -3.49 4.41
CA LEU A 238 -2.96 -2.99 3.11
C LEU A 238 -3.47 -1.53 3.17
N ASN A 239 -3.65 -0.95 4.37
CA ASN A 239 -4.27 0.38 4.53
C ASN A 239 -3.32 1.46 5.07
N ALA A 240 -2.01 1.32 4.84
CA ALA A 240 -1.10 2.47 4.87
C ALA A 240 -1.28 3.40 3.64
N GLN A 241 -2.21 3.05 2.73
CA GLN A 241 -2.57 3.75 1.48
C GLN A 241 -4.08 3.97 1.25
N SER A 242 -5.00 3.48 2.11
CA SER A 242 -6.44 3.67 1.89
C SER A 242 -6.90 5.06 2.33
N ASN A 243 -7.39 5.84 1.38
CA ASN A 243 -8.03 7.15 1.48
C ASN A 243 -9.57 6.98 1.56
N TYR A 244 -10.03 5.86 2.12
CA TYR A 244 -11.43 5.65 2.43
C TYR A 244 -11.89 6.73 3.41
N ASN A 245 -13.03 7.36 3.11
CA ASN A 245 -13.70 8.37 3.92
C ASN A 245 -14.30 7.72 5.19
N TYR A 246 -13.49 7.04 5.98
CA TYR A 246 -13.89 6.49 7.27
C TYR A 246 -14.45 7.58 8.21
N ASP A 247 -14.01 8.83 8.03
CA ASP A 247 -14.50 10.01 8.74
C ASP A 247 -15.96 10.38 8.44
N LYS A 248 -16.65 9.75 7.47
CA LYS A 248 -18.02 10.12 7.06
C LYS A 248 -19.11 9.12 7.40
N GLU A 249 -18.80 7.81 7.43
CA GLU A 249 -19.86 6.77 7.29
C GLU A 249 -19.78 5.64 8.33
N LEU A 250 -18.77 5.61 9.20
CA LEU A 250 -18.61 4.54 10.19
C LEU A 250 -18.81 5.06 11.62
N PRO A 251 -19.93 4.71 12.30
CA PRO A 251 -20.09 4.99 13.71
C PRO A 251 -19.07 4.19 14.51
N VAL A 252 -18.26 4.89 15.31
CA VAL A 252 -17.38 4.27 16.31
C VAL A 252 -18.12 4.25 17.62
N GLU A 253 -18.91 3.21 17.81
CA GLU A 253 -19.61 2.97 19.07
C GLU A 253 -19.25 1.59 19.59
N ILE A 254 -19.30 1.44 20.92
CA ILE A 254 -19.08 0.16 21.57
C ILE A 254 -20.37 -0.66 21.51
N TYR A 255 -20.27 -1.88 20.99
CA TYR A 255 -21.40 -2.80 20.91
C TYR A 255 -21.60 -3.51 22.24
N PHE A 256 -22.85 -3.51 22.71
CA PHE A 256 -23.18 -4.14 23.98
C PHE A 256 -22.85 -5.65 23.99
N SER A 257 -23.11 -6.35 22.88
CA SER A 257 -22.81 -7.78 22.74
C SER A 257 -21.32 -8.10 22.82
N PHE A 258 -20.44 -7.15 22.49
CA PHE A 258 -19.00 -7.30 22.68
C PHE A 258 -18.63 -7.13 24.17
N VAL A 259 -19.11 -6.07 24.82
CA VAL A 259 -18.78 -5.76 26.21
C VAL A 259 -19.27 -6.85 27.17
N ASP A 260 -20.55 -7.21 27.06
CA ASP A 260 -21.23 -8.05 28.03
C ASP A 260 -20.76 -9.52 27.96
N VAL A 261 -20.39 -9.98 26.77
CA VAL A 261 -20.01 -11.37 26.52
C VAL A 261 -18.50 -11.58 26.62
N LEU A 262 -17.70 -10.65 26.10
CA LEU A 262 -16.24 -10.81 26.06
C LEU A 262 -15.54 -10.09 27.21
N MET A 263 -15.73 -8.78 27.33
CA MET A 263 -14.95 -7.97 28.26
C MET A 263 -15.26 -8.35 29.71
N LYS A 264 -16.54 -8.56 30.06
CA LYS A 264 -16.93 -9.05 31.39
C LYS A 264 -16.41 -10.46 31.70
N ALA A 265 -16.45 -11.37 30.73
CA ALA A 265 -15.96 -12.73 30.90
C ALA A 265 -14.45 -12.78 31.19
N LEU A 266 -13.68 -11.87 30.58
CA LEU A 266 -12.24 -11.78 30.81
C LEU A 266 -11.86 -10.99 32.07
N LYS A 267 -12.81 -10.23 32.65
CA LYS A 267 -12.62 -9.32 33.79
C LYS A 267 -12.56 -10.03 35.14
N LYS A 268 -13.47 -11.00 35.37
CA LYS A 268 -13.80 -11.46 36.73
C LYS A 268 -13.05 -12.75 37.11
N ASN A 269 -12.30 -12.65 38.22
CA ASN A 269 -11.80 -13.71 39.11
C ASN A 269 -10.41 -14.36 38.91
N TYR A 270 -9.36 -13.53 38.82
CA TYR A 270 -8.03 -13.89 39.39
C TYR A 270 -7.76 -13.27 40.79
N ILE A 271 -8.66 -12.41 41.27
CA ILE A 271 -8.47 -11.56 42.47
C ILE A 271 -8.42 -12.35 43.80
N LYS A 272 -9.06 -13.53 43.88
CA LYS A 272 -9.24 -14.24 45.17
C LYS A 272 -7.97 -14.83 45.82
N SER A 273 -6.84 -14.88 45.12
CA SER A 273 -5.58 -15.43 45.65
C SER A 273 -4.56 -14.39 46.11
N PHE A 274 -4.84 -13.10 45.91
CA PHE A 274 -3.87 -12.01 46.15
C PHE A 274 -4.38 -10.86 47.04
N GLU A 275 -5.63 -10.92 47.49
CA GLU A 275 -6.25 -9.95 48.42
C GLU A 275 -5.49 -9.79 49.77
N GLU A 276 -4.49 -10.64 50.06
CA GLU A 276 -3.72 -10.53 51.31
C GLU A 276 -2.53 -9.56 51.25
N SER A 277 -2.20 -8.96 50.10
CA SER A 277 -1.09 -7.98 50.00
C SER A 277 -1.56 -6.54 49.79
N ASN A 278 -1.83 -5.83 50.89
CA ASN A 278 -2.23 -4.41 50.94
C ASN A 278 -1.16 -3.40 50.49
N SER A 279 -0.23 -3.77 49.60
CA SER A 279 0.89 -2.92 49.16
C SER A 279 0.98 -2.89 47.63
N PHE A 280 0.43 -1.83 47.05
CA PHE A 280 0.49 -1.53 45.63
C PHE A 280 1.88 -1.00 45.23
N SER A 281 2.69 -1.86 44.63
CA SER A 281 4.00 -1.48 44.10
C SER A 281 4.17 -2.03 42.69
N THR A 282 4.87 -1.29 41.83
CA THR A 282 5.35 -1.77 40.52
C THR A 282 6.19 -3.05 40.63
N LYS A 283 6.66 -3.42 41.83
CA LYS A 283 7.30 -4.71 42.12
C LYS A 283 6.37 -5.93 41.96
N ASN A 284 5.06 -5.80 42.17
CA ASN A 284 4.11 -6.91 42.02
C ASN A 284 3.87 -7.28 40.54
N LEU A 285 4.08 -6.33 39.60
CA LEU A 285 4.02 -6.56 38.16
C LEU A 285 5.00 -7.66 37.70
N LEU A 286 6.15 -7.79 38.37
CA LEU A 286 7.13 -8.85 38.10
C LEU A 286 6.62 -10.25 38.45
N GLN A 287 5.85 -10.36 39.52
CA GLN A 287 5.24 -11.63 39.91
C GLN A 287 4.17 -12.02 38.89
N TYR A 288 3.39 -11.04 38.43
CA TYR A 288 2.38 -11.18 37.39
C TYR A 288 2.95 -11.56 36.02
N SER A 289 4.14 -11.06 35.65
CA SER A 289 4.79 -11.44 34.39
C SER A 289 5.35 -12.86 34.40
N LYS A 290 5.44 -13.53 35.56
CA LYS A 290 6.00 -14.89 35.70
C LYS A 290 4.93 -15.96 35.91
N GLN A 291 3.72 -15.58 36.29
CA GLN A 291 2.65 -16.52 36.62
C GLN A 291 1.86 -16.92 35.39
N ALA A 292 1.75 -18.22 35.14
CA ALA A 292 0.84 -18.77 34.14
C ALA A 292 -0.62 -18.64 34.62
N ILE A 293 -1.53 -18.42 33.69
CA ILE A 293 -2.97 -18.34 33.95
C ILE A 293 -3.63 -19.67 33.57
N PRO A 294 -4.69 -20.13 34.26
CA PRO A 294 -5.57 -21.21 33.79
C PRO A 294 -6.25 -20.90 32.46
N ASP A 295 -6.64 -21.93 31.71
CA ASP A 295 -7.35 -21.76 30.44
C ASP A 295 -8.72 -21.09 30.61
N PHE A 296 -8.99 -20.02 29.86
CA PHE A 296 -10.36 -19.51 29.67
C PHE A 296 -11.18 -20.53 28.85
N PRO A 297 -12.47 -20.76 29.15
CA PRO A 297 -13.28 -20.17 30.22
C PRO A 297 -13.36 -20.99 31.52
N SER A 298 -12.48 -21.97 31.73
CA SER A 298 -12.58 -22.97 32.82
C SER A 298 -12.58 -22.38 34.26
N TYR A 299 -12.13 -21.13 34.41
CA TYR A 299 -12.07 -20.43 35.69
C TYR A 299 -13.32 -19.59 36.04
N LEU A 300 -14.26 -19.41 35.11
CA LEU A 300 -15.51 -18.68 35.39
C LEU A 300 -16.36 -19.45 36.41
N ASN A 301 -16.76 -18.78 37.49
CA ASN A 301 -17.63 -19.38 38.50
C ASN A 301 -19.11 -19.20 38.14
N ARG A 302 -19.99 -19.75 38.98
CA ARG A 302 -21.43 -19.72 38.73
C ARG A 302 -21.96 -18.29 38.83
N GLU A 303 -21.50 -17.53 39.82
CA GLU A 303 -21.92 -16.16 40.08
C GLU A 303 -21.57 -15.22 38.92
N ASP A 304 -20.38 -15.38 38.33
CA ASP A 304 -19.92 -14.59 37.18
C ASP A 304 -20.81 -14.84 35.95
N ILE A 305 -21.14 -16.11 35.68
CA ILE A 305 -22.00 -16.49 34.56
C ILE A 305 -23.44 -16.02 34.79
N ASP A 306 -23.94 -16.13 36.02
CA ASP A 306 -25.28 -15.66 36.40
C ASP A 306 -25.46 -14.16 36.15
N GLU A 307 -24.48 -13.36 36.57
CA GLU A 307 -24.48 -11.92 36.32
C GLU A 307 -24.45 -11.58 34.82
N MET A 308 -23.60 -12.27 34.04
CA MET A 308 -23.55 -12.06 32.59
C MET A 308 -24.89 -12.40 31.92
N LEU A 309 -25.57 -13.47 32.36
CA LEU A 309 -26.88 -13.85 31.83
C LEU A 309 -27.96 -12.83 32.21
N LEU A 310 -27.97 -12.37 33.47
CA LEU A 310 -28.91 -11.35 33.94
C LEU A 310 -28.77 -10.06 33.14
N VAL A 311 -27.53 -9.61 32.91
CA VAL A 311 -27.29 -8.40 32.11
C VAL A 311 -27.65 -8.63 30.64
N SER A 312 -27.28 -9.79 30.06
CA SER A 312 -27.69 -10.14 28.68
C SER A 312 -29.21 -10.08 28.48
N ARG A 313 -30.00 -10.54 29.47
CA ARG A 313 -31.47 -10.48 29.47
C ARG A 313 -32.01 -9.07 29.65
N GLN A 314 -31.46 -8.30 30.60
CA GLN A 314 -31.84 -6.90 30.83
C GLN A 314 -31.65 -6.07 29.55
N HIS A 315 -30.61 -6.38 28.78
CA HIS A 315 -30.32 -5.70 27.52
C HIS A 315 -30.94 -6.36 26.29
N LYS A 316 -31.77 -7.40 26.47
CA LYS A 316 -32.52 -8.10 25.42
C LYS A 316 -31.62 -8.57 24.25
N LEU A 317 -30.45 -9.13 24.55
CA LEU A 317 -29.54 -9.67 23.53
C LEU A 317 -30.16 -10.86 22.80
N ARG A 318 -30.06 -10.90 21.46
CA ARG A 318 -30.62 -12.00 20.65
C ARG A 318 -29.98 -13.37 20.96
N PRO A 319 -30.68 -14.48 20.72
CA PRO A 319 -30.17 -15.82 20.96
C PRO A 319 -28.89 -16.12 20.17
N TYR A 320 -28.10 -17.06 20.67
CA TYR A 320 -26.80 -17.47 20.13
C TYR A 320 -26.83 -17.84 18.64
N ALA A 321 -27.91 -18.47 18.17
CA ALA A 321 -28.07 -18.86 16.77
C ALA A 321 -28.02 -17.64 15.81
N ASP A 322 -28.62 -16.52 16.20
CA ASP A 322 -28.68 -15.30 15.39
C ASP A 322 -27.27 -14.68 15.22
N TRP A 323 -26.44 -14.76 16.27
CA TRP A 323 -25.07 -14.26 16.24
C TRP A 323 -24.14 -15.11 15.40
N ILE A 324 -24.36 -16.42 15.38
CA ILE A 324 -23.65 -17.33 14.50
C ILE A 324 -24.00 -17.07 13.04
N GLU A 325 -25.30 -16.93 12.74
CA GLU A 325 -25.75 -16.57 11.40
C GLU A 325 -25.10 -15.26 10.94
N PHE A 326 -25.12 -14.25 11.81
CA PHE A 326 -24.47 -12.97 11.60
C PHE A 326 -22.96 -13.12 11.31
N CYS A 327 -22.25 -13.91 12.09
CA CYS A 327 -20.80 -14.12 11.94
C CYS A 327 -20.41 -14.98 10.73
N LYS A 328 -21.29 -15.90 10.27
CA LYS A 328 -21.00 -16.84 9.16
C LYS A 328 -21.55 -16.39 7.81
N ASN A 329 -22.46 -15.42 7.77
CA ASN A 329 -23.07 -14.85 6.57
C ASN A 329 -23.61 -15.93 5.60
N ASN A 330 -24.31 -16.91 6.16
CA ASN A 330 -24.92 -18.01 5.42
C ASN A 330 -26.31 -18.29 6.02
N PRO A 331 -27.41 -18.14 5.25
CA PRO A 331 -28.76 -18.41 5.74
C PRO A 331 -28.90 -19.93 5.87
N THR A 332 -28.48 -20.43 7.02
CA THR A 332 -28.58 -21.83 7.40
C THR A 332 -29.55 -21.91 8.56
N THR A 333 -30.48 -22.87 8.53
CA THR A 333 -31.43 -23.05 9.62
C THR A 333 -30.68 -23.33 10.92
N SER A 334 -31.19 -22.83 12.05
CA SER A 334 -30.65 -23.04 13.40
C SER A 334 -30.33 -24.51 13.72
N ALA A 335 -31.03 -25.46 13.07
CA ALA A 335 -30.77 -26.89 13.14
C ALA A 335 -29.48 -27.37 12.45
N SER A 336 -29.04 -26.75 11.34
CA SER A 336 -27.83 -27.17 10.62
C SER A 336 -26.54 -26.66 11.26
N TYR A 337 -26.63 -25.66 12.15
CA TYR A 337 -25.49 -25.16 12.90
C TYR A 337 -25.30 -25.93 14.22
N TYR A 338 -26.39 -26.31 14.89
CA TYR A 338 -26.32 -27.11 16.11
C TYR A 338 -25.53 -28.41 15.89
N SER A 339 -25.61 -29.00 14.69
CA SER A 339 -24.84 -30.18 14.29
C SER A 339 -23.32 -29.94 14.11
N SER A 340 -22.86 -28.69 14.06
CA SER A 340 -21.44 -28.31 13.96
C SER A 340 -20.75 -28.14 15.31
N LEU A 341 -21.53 -27.98 16.40
CA LEU A 341 -21.01 -28.03 17.77
C LEU A 341 -20.53 -29.46 18.08
N SER A 342 -19.60 -29.61 19.03
CA SER A 342 -19.23 -30.95 19.51
C SER A 342 -20.48 -31.65 20.08
N ARG A 343 -20.56 -32.98 19.98
CA ARG A 343 -21.68 -33.75 20.58
C ARG A 343 -21.83 -33.48 22.07
N GLU A 344 -20.72 -33.23 22.75
CA GLU A 344 -20.70 -32.91 24.18
C GLU A 344 -21.35 -31.54 24.46
N ASN A 345 -21.00 -30.52 23.67
CA ASN A 345 -21.58 -29.17 23.78
C ASN A 345 -23.09 -29.19 23.49
N GLN A 346 -23.49 -29.94 22.46
CA GLN A 346 -24.90 -30.11 22.10
C GLN A 346 -25.69 -30.74 23.26
N ASN A 347 -25.14 -31.77 23.91
CA ASN A 347 -25.80 -32.43 25.03
C ASN A 347 -25.99 -31.49 26.22
N VAL A 348 -25.00 -30.65 26.54
CA VAL A 348 -25.09 -29.69 27.65
C VAL A 348 -26.13 -28.60 27.36
N LEU A 349 -26.15 -28.06 26.15
CA LEU A 349 -27.10 -27.02 25.79
C LEU A 349 -28.55 -27.58 25.67
N ASN A 350 -28.73 -28.81 25.19
CA ASN A 350 -30.04 -29.48 25.14
C ASN A 350 -30.59 -29.87 26.53
N ASP A 351 -29.73 -30.06 27.53
CA ASP A 351 -30.12 -30.29 28.93
C ASP A 351 -30.60 -29.00 29.63
N ILE A 352 -30.25 -27.84 29.06
CA ILE A 352 -30.59 -26.53 29.60
C ILE A 352 -31.79 -25.90 28.87
N TYR A 353 -31.81 -25.97 27.54
CA TYR A 353 -32.77 -25.28 26.69
C TYR A 353 -33.62 -26.29 25.90
N GLU A 354 -34.95 -26.14 25.95
CA GLU A 354 -35.89 -27.00 25.21
C GLU A 354 -35.80 -26.83 23.69
N LYS A 355 -35.48 -25.61 23.23
CA LYS A 355 -35.33 -25.28 21.81
C LYS A 355 -33.96 -24.69 21.54
N THR A 356 -33.36 -25.06 20.41
CA THR A 356 -32.06 -24.52 19.98
C THR A 356 -32.11 -23.01 19.70
N SER A 357 -33.29 -22.47 19.39
CA SER A 357 -33.53 -21.03 19.22
C SER A 357 -33.55 -20.23 20.52
N HIS A 358 -33.58 -20.87 21.70
CA HIS A 358 -33.61 -20.20 23.01
C HIS A 358 -32.22 -20.14 23.68
N VAL A 359 -31.19 -20.73 23.08
CA VAL A 359 -29.84 -20.72 23.66
C VAL A 359 -29.33 -19.28 23.73
N GLU A 360 -29.07 -18.79 24.95
CA GLU A 360 -28.56 -17.44 25.17
C GLU A 360 -27.12 -17.28 24.64
N LEU A 361 -26.79 -16.08 24.12
CA LEU A 361 -25.48 -15.79 23.53
C LEU A 361 -24.31 -16.15 24.46
N VAL A 362 -24.39 -15.73 25.73
CA VAL A 362 -23.37 -16.02 26.75
C VAL A 362 -23.16 -17.53 26.92
N ALA A 363 -24.25 -18.29 27.08
CA ALA A 363 -24.19 -19.74 27.27
C ALA A 363 -23.61 -20.45 26.04
N GLY A 364 -24.05 -20.09 24.83
CA GLY A 364 -23.53 -20.65 23.59
C GLY A 364 -22.04 -20.34 23.39
N ALA A 365 -21.66 -19.08 23.50
CA ALA A 365 -20.29 -18.62 23.28
C ALA A 365 -19.28 -19.23 24.27
N LEU A 366 -19.65 -19.39 25.55
CA LEU A 366 -18.79 -20.03 26.55
C LEU A 366 -18.59 -21.53 26.32
N THR A 367 -19.51 -22.19 25.61
CA THR A 367 -19.36 -23.61 25.27
C THR A 367 -18.51 -23.85 24.02
N GLU A 368 -18.23 -22.83 23.22
CA GLU A 368 -17.42 -22.98 22.01
C GLU A 368 -16.01 -23.48 22.32
N LYS A 369 -15.46 -24.24 21.38
CA LYS A 369 -14.04 -24.62 21.43
C LYS A 369 -13.17 -23.39 21.14
N VAL A 370 -12.18 -23.16 21.99
CA VAL A 370 -11.17 -22.10 21.81
C VAL A 370 -10.39 -22.31 20.51
N LEU A 371 -10.13 -21.22 19.80
CA LEU A 371 -9.36 -21.22 18.54
C LEU A 371 -7.86 -21.45 18.76
N SER A 372 -7.16 -21.91 17.72
CA SER A 372 -5.71 -22.09 17.77
C SER A 372 -5.01 -20.77 18.10
N ASN A 373 -4.10 -20.81 19.09
CA ASN A 373 -3.35 -19.66 19.61
C ASN A 373 -4.20 -18.49 20.16
N GLY A 374 -5.53 -18.59 20.19
CA GLY A 374 -6.43 -17.65 20.85
C GLY A 374 -6.84 -18.14 22.24
N ILE A 375 -7.66 -17.36 22.94
CA ILE A 375 -8.28 -17.77 24.21
C ILE A 375 -9.80 -17.82 24.15
N VAL A 376 -10.43 -17.39 23.06
CA VAL A 376 -11.90 -17.43 22.89
C VAL A 376 -12.33 -18.22 21.65
N GLY A 377 -13.61 -18.58 21.60
CA GLY A 377 -14.24 -19.27 20.48
C GLY A 377 -14.50 -18.38 19.25
N GLU A 378 -15.13 -18.96 18.23
CA GLU A 378 -15.42 -18.32 16.94
C GLU A 378 -16.33 -17.09 17.09
N THR A 379 -17.37 -17.18 17.91
CA THR A 379 -18.37 -16.11 18.11
C THR A 379 -17.77 -14.91 18.82
N MET A 380 -17.08 -15.14 19.95
CA MET A 380 -16.38 -14.08 20.67
C MET A 380 -15.27 -13.45 19.83
N SER A 381 -14.54 -14.25 19.04
CA SER A 381 -13.52 -13.75 18.10
C SER A 381 -14.12 -12.88 16.99
N CYS A 382 -15.29 -13.25 16.46
CA CYS A 382 -16.03 -12.46 15.49
C CYS A 382 -16.44 -11.10 16.06
N LEU A 383 -17.08 -11.08 17.24
CA LEU A 383 -17.50 -9.83 17.90
C LEU A 383 -16.31 -8.92 18.21
N ALA A 384 -15.21 -9.48 18.73
CA ALA A 384 -13.97 -8.75 18.98
C ALA A 384 -13.38 -8.16 17.70
N THR A 385 -13.33 -8.96 16.63
CA THR A 385 -12.81 -8.52 15.32
C THR A 385 -13.60 -7.33 14.80
N ILE A 386 -14.93 -7.36 14.90
CA ILE A 386 -15.79 -6.26 14.45
C ILE A 386 -15.54 -5.01 15.30
N GLN A 387 -15.57 -5.14 16.63
CA GLN A 387 -15.37 -4.00 17.52
C GLN A 387 -14.01 -3.32 17.30
N PHE A 388 -12.91 -4.07 17.37
CA PHE A 388 -11.57 -3.51 17.23
C PHE A 388 -11.29 -3.02 15.80
N THR A 389 -11.91 -3.62 14.77
CA THR A 389 -11.83 -3.06 13.41
C THR A 389 -12.49 -1.68 13.35
N ASN A 390 -13.67 -1.51 13.95
CA ASN A 390 -14.40 -0.23 13.94
C ASN A 390 -13.68 0.84 14.77
N VAL A 391 -13.19 0.48 15.97
CA VAL A 391 -12.42 1.39 16.84
C VAL A 391 -11.18 1.92 16.10
N LYS A 392 -10.44 1.07 15.41
CA LYS A 392 -9.27 1.50 14.63
C LYS A 392 -9.65 2.32 13.40
N ASN A 393 -10.62 1.85 12.63
CA ASN A 393 -10.93 2.44 11.33
C ASN A 393 -11.67 3.77 11.46
N GLY A 394 -12.56 3.94 12.43
CA GLY A 394 -13.28 5.20 12.61
C GLY A 394 -12.60 6.19 13.56
N ASP A 395 -11.40 5.89 14.07
CA ASP A 395 -10.61 6.84 14.85
C ASP A 395 -9.77 7.75 13.95
N ARG A 396 -10.16 9.04 13.87
CA ARG A 396 -9.42 10.08 13.14
C ARG A 396 -8.00 10.27 13.70
N HIS A 397 -7.82 10.07 14.99
CA HIS A 397 -6.55 10.25 15.71
C HIS A 397 -5.74 8.95 15.85
N TRP A 398 -6.12 7.88 15.14
CA TRP A 398 -5.38 6.61 15.13
C TRP A 398 -3.90 6.83 14.80
N TYR A 399 -2.99 6.26 15.61
CA TYR A 399 -1.58 6.67 15.62
C TYR A 399 -0.88 6.57 14.26
N THR A 400 -1.24 5.62 13.38
CA THR A 400 -0.63 5.47 12.04
C THR A 400 -1.30 6.27 10.92
N ARG A 401 -2.30 7.12 11.22
CA ARG A 401 -2.99 7.95 10.21
C ARG A 401 -2.02 8.94 9.56
N LYS A 402 -2.04 9.00 8.23
CA LYS A 402 -1.20 9.92 7.42
C LYS A 402 -2.01 11.12 6.91
N ASN A 403 -1.31 12.18 6.51
CA ASN A 403 -1.86 13.35 5.80
C ASN A 403 -2.82 14.24 6.62
N HIS A 404 -2.75 14.22 7.95
CA HIS A 404 -3.47 15.18 8.79
C HIS A 404 -2.52 15.98 9.68
N ARG A 405 -2.97 17.14 10.18
CA ARG A 405 -2.18 18.02 11.06
C ARG A 405 -1.79 17.36 12.38
N HIS A 406 -2.56 16.36 12.82
CA HIS A 406 -2.35 15.59 14.06
C HIS A 406 -1.61 14.26 13.83
N SER A 407 -1.17 13.96 12.60
CA SER A 407 -0.37 12.76 12.30
C SER A 407 1.01 12.84 12.95
N PHE A 408 1.51 11.71 13.45
CA PHE A 408 2.94 11.59 13.76
C PHE A 408 3.77 11.66 12.47
N SER A 409 4.97 12.23 12.53
CA SER A 409 5.91 12.21 11.41
C SER A 409 6.40 10.78 11.15
N ALA A 410 6.91 10.52 9.93
CA ALA A 410 7.44 9.20 9.58
C ALA A 410 8.55 8.72 10.53
N ALA A 411 9.40 9.65 11.00
CA ALA A 411 10.45 9.37 11.98
C ALA A 411 9.86 9.00 13.35
N GLN A 412 8.88 9.77 13.84
CA GLN A 412 8.19 9.46 15.11
C GLN A 412 7.46 8.10 15.05
N LEU A 413 6.82 7.79 13.92
CA LEU A 413 6.16 6.50 13.70
C LEU A 413 7.13 5.32 13.71
N ARG A 414 8.32 5.50 13.13
CA ARG A 414 9.35 4.46 13.12
C ARG A 414 9.80 4.12 14.54
N GLU A 415 10.10 5.14 15.36
CA GLU A 415 10.47 4.93 16.77
C GLU A 415 9.35 4.18 17.52
N LEU A 416 8.09 4.62 17.35
CA LEU A 416 6.93 3.97 17.99
C LEU A 416 6.78 2.50 17.55
N MET A 417 6.82 2.22 16.25
CA MET A 417 6.53 0.89 15.71
C MET A 417 7.66 -0.14 15.93
N GLU A 418 8.92 0.31 16.01
CA GLU A 418 10.08 -0.58 16.16
C GLU A 418 10.45 -0.83 17.62
N GLN A 419 10.19 0.13 18.52
CA GLN A 419 10.72 0.11 19.89
C GLN A 419 9.66 -0.08 20.97
N VAL A 420 8.40 0.27 20.72
CA VAL A 420 7.35 0.14 21.74
C VAL A 420 7.01 -1.32 21.96
N MET A 421 7.25 -1.79 23.17
CA MET A 421 6.90 -3.14 23.60
C MET A 421 6.35 -3.14 25.01
N MET A 422 5.44 -4.07 25.33
CA MET A 422 4.92 -4.20 26.70
C MET A 422 6.05 -4.50 27.71
N SER A 423 7.04 -5.30 27.31
CA SER A 423 8.24 -5.56 28.11
C SER A 423 9.11 -4.31 28.31
N GLY A 424 9.23 -3.46 27.28
CA GLY A 424 9.92 -2.18 27.34
C GLY A 424 9.24 -1.18 28.30
N LEU A 425 7.92 -1.08 28.23
CA LEU A 425 7.10 -0.25 29.13
C LEU A 425 7.28 -0.66 30.60
N VAL A 426 7.29 -1.97 30.88
CA VAL A 426 7.55 -2.50 32.22
C VAL A 426 8.99 -2.21 32.65
N CYS A 427 10.00 -2.42 31.78
CA CYS A 427 11.40 -2.11 32.11
C CYS A 427 11.63 -0.62 32.43
N ALA A 428 10.97 0.28 31.71
CA ALA A 428 11.13 1.72 31.90
C ALA A 428 10.58 2.23 33.25
N ASN A 429 9.57 1.54 33.81
CA ASN A 429 8.81 2.05 34.96
C ASN A 429 8.81 1.14 36.20
N ALA A 430 9.16 -0.15 36.08
CA ALA A 430 8.99 -1.14 37.17
C ALA A 430 10.26 -1.52 37.94
N ASN A 431 11.38 -0.79 37.76
CA ASN A 431 12.68 -1.04 38.40
C ASN A 431 13.11 -2.53 38.37
N GLN A 432 13.08 -3.11 37.16
CA GLN A 432 13.40 -4.52 36.90
C GLN A 432 14.71 -4.68 36.15
N HIS A 433 15.40 -5.81 36.37
CA HIS A 433 16.62 -6.15 35.65
C HIS A 433 16.39 -7.14 34.50
N PHE A 434 15.39 -8.03 34.62
CA PHE A 434 15.11 -9.08 33.64
C PHE A 434 13.61 -9.21 33.37
N ILE A 435 13.25 -9.39 32.11
CA ILE A 435 11.89 -9.70 31.66
C ILE A 435 11.94 -10.48 30.35
N GLN A 436 10.96 -11.33 30.10
CA GLN A 436 10.79 -11.99 28.81
C GLN A 436 10.40 -10.99 27.71
N LYS A 437 10.82 -11.26 26.47
CA LYS A 437 10.57 -10.36 25.34
C LYS A 437 9.07 -10.12 25.10
N ASN A 438 8.26 -11.18 25.13
CA ASN A 438 6.80 -11.11 25.03
C ASN A 438 6.18 -11.16 26.43
N ALA A 439 5.86 -10.00 26.99
CA ALA A 439 5.39 -9.89 28.38
C ALA A 439 4.05 -10.60 28.64
N PHE A 440 3.22 -10.79 27.62
CA PHE A 440 1.94 -11.52 27.70
C PHE A 440 2.08 -13.05 27.68
N LEU A 441 3.26 -13.57 27.33
CA LEU A 441 3.53 -15.01 27.26
C LEU A 441 4.41 -15.46 28.42
N VAL A 442 4.15 -16.66 28.92
CA VAL A 442 4.96 -17.26 29.99
C VAL A 442 6.39 -17.47 29.49
N HIS A 443 7.33 -17.51 30.43
CA HIS A 443 8.73 -17.79 30.12
C HIS A 443 8.88 -19.16 29.46
N ASP A 444 9.61 -19.19 28.35
CA ASP A 444 9.97 -20.40 27.61
C ASP A 444 11.46 -20.35 27.26
N LEU A 445 12.21 -21.40 27.59
CA LEU A 445 13.67 -21.46 27.42
C LEU A 445 14.15 -21.36 25.96
N SER A 446 13.27 -21.58 24.99
CA SER A 446 13.61 -21.61 23.56
C SER A 446 12.99 -20.47 22.76
N LEU A 447 11.80 -20.00 23.16
CA LEU A 447 10.97 -19.07 22.36
C LEU A 447 10.66 -17.74 23.07
N ASN A 448 10.79 -17.67 24.40
CA ASN A 448 10.47 -16.47 25.19
C ASN A 448 11.33 -16.36 26.46
N GLU A 449 12.65 -16.43 26.27
CA GLU A 449 13.62 -16.39 27.37
C GLU A 449 13.61 -15.02 28.06
N ALA A 450 13.91 -15.00 29.37
CA ALA A 450 14.06 -13.76 30.12
C ALA A 450 15.39 -13.08 29.75
N VAL A 451 15.32 -11.85 29.26
CA VAL A 451 16.49 -11.05 28.85
C VAL A 451 16.70 -9.88 29.80
N THR A 452 17.90 -9.29 29.78
CA THR A 452 18.16 -8.08 30.58
C THR A 452 17.37 -6.89 30.02
N CYS A 453 16.81 -6.03 30.88
CA CYS A 453 16.10 -4.83 30.43
C CYS A 453 16.98 -3.91 29.55
N SER A 454 18.30 -3.91 29.77
CA SER A 454 19.26 -3.16 28.94
C SER A 454 19.42 -3.70 27.51
N SER A 455 19.01 -4.95 27.26
CA SER A 455 19.06 -5.57 25.93
C SER A 455 17.78 -5.33 25.10
N LEU A 456 16.71 -4.85 25.73
CA LEU A 456 15.48 -4.46 25.05
C LEU A 456 15.62 -3.04 24.48
N PRO A 457 14.98 -2.76 23.32
CA PRO A 457 14.98 -1.42 22.77
C PRO A 457 14.25 -0.45 23.74
N SER A 458 14.91 0.65 24.10
CA SER A 458 14.28 1.73 24.86
C SER A 458 13.57 2.68 23.91
N PHE A 459 12.29 2.98 24.14
CA PHE A 459 11.55 3.94 23.33
C PHE A 459 12.19 5.35 23.36
N SER A 460 12.67 5.79 22.19
CA SER A 460 13.40 7.04 22.00
C SER A 460 12.50 8.20 21.56
N LEU A 461 12.50 9.27 22.35
CA LEU A 461 11.73 10.50 22.07
C LEU A 461 12.50 11.55 21.26
N ILE A 462 13.66 11.20 20.69
CA ILE A 462 14.55 12.16 20.01
C ILE A 462 13.86 12.96 18.89
N ASN A 463 12.85 12.36 18.24
CA ASN A 463 12.10 12.98 17.15
C ASN A 463 10.98 13.95 17.62
N TRP A 464 10.76 14.11 18.93
CA TRP A 464 9.84 15.11 19.52
C TRP A 464 10.53 16.45 19.85
N ASN A 465 11.82 16.59 19.57
CA ASN A 465 12.56 17.84 19.79
C ASN A 465 12.26 18.89 18.69
N LYS A 466 11.52 19.95 19.07
CA LYS A 466 11.16 21.12 18.26
C LYS A 466 12.13 22.31 18.38
N ASN A 467 13.24 22.23 19.13
CA ASN A 467 14.33 23.25 19.12
C ASN A 467 15.10 23.33 17.77
N ARG A 468 14.53 22.81 16.68
CA ARG A 468 15.10 22.76 15.33
C ARG A 468 14.99 24.06 14.52
N ASN A 469 14.66 25.22 15.11
CA ASN A 469 14.64 26.47 14.34
C ASN A 469 16.06 26.93 13.90
N ILE A 470 17.10 26.59 14.66
CA ILE A 470 18.51 26.80 14.24
C ILE A 470 18.96 25.72 13.22
N ASP A 471 18.33 24.55 13.24
CA ASP A 471 18.66 23.40 12.38
C ASP A 471 17.95 23.45 11.01
N ARG A 472 16.76 24.05 10.93
CA ARG A 472 16.02 24.24 9.67
C ARG A 472 16.74 25.23 8.74
N LEU A 473 17.22 26.35 9.28
CA LEU A 473 18.03 27.33 8.54
C LEU A 473 19.36 26.72 8.06
N LYS A 474 20.04 25.93 8.91
CA LYS A 474 21.27 25.21 8.53
C LYS A 474 21.02 24.11 7.50
N LYS A 475 19.92 23.36 7.60
CA LYS A 475 19.53 22.33 6.61
C LYS A 475 19.18 22.95 5.27
N GLU A 476 18.41 24.04 5.26
CA GLU A 476 18.06 24.75 4.04
C GLU A 476 19.31 25.31 3.35
N GLN A 477 20.28 25.84 4.11
CA GLN A 477 21.55 26.29 3.57
C GLN A 477 22.42 25.15 3.02
N ILE A 478 22.44 23.98 3.69
CA ILE A 478 23.14 22.78 3.19
C ILE A 478 22.50 22.26 1.90
N ILE A 479 21.17 22.24 1.82
CA ILE A 479 20.44 21.80 0.63
C ILE A 479 20.70 22.78 -0.53
N LYS A 480 20.63 24.10 -0.29
CA LYS A 480 20.95 25.12 -1.30
C LYS A 480 22.38 24.99 -1.81
N GLU A 481 23.34 24.78 -0.93
CA GLU A 481 24.74 24.59 -1.33
C GLU A 481 24.94 23.26 -2.11
N ALA A 482 24.28 22.18 -1.71
CA ALA A 482 24.33 20.91 -2.43
C ALA A 482 23.72 21.02 -3.83
N ILE A 483 22.59 21.73 -3.99
CA ILE A 483 21.99 22.00 -5.29
C ILE A 483 22.92 22.86 -6.15
N ARG A 484 23.50 23.94 -5.59
CA ARG A 484 24.46 24.79 -6.32
C ARG A 484 25.66 24.01 -6.83
N ARG A 485 26.24 23.12 -6.01
CA ARG A 485 27.33 22.22 -6.44
C ARG A 485 26.88 21.22 -7.50
N ALA A 486 25.66 20.72 -7.40
CA ALA A 486 25.08 19.82 -8.38
C ALA A 486 24.88 20.52 -9.73
N GLU A 487 24.49 21.79 -9.75
CA GLU A 487 24.44 22.63 -10.96
C GLU A 487 25.83 22.78 -11.59
N ASP A 488 26.84 23.14 -10.78
CA ASP A 488 28.24 23.27 -11.22
C ASP A 488 28.79 21.94 -11.81
N ASP A 489 28.47 20.80 -11.18
CA ASP A 489 28.82 19.46 -11.67
C ASP A 489 28.11 19.12 -12.98
N LEU A 490 26.82 19.45 -13.09
CA LEU A 490 26.00 19.19 -14.26
C LEU A 490 26.49 20.00 -15.47
N ASP A 491 26.84 21.27 -15.27
CA ASP A 491 27.38 22.10 -16.34
C ASP A 491 28.76 21.63 -16.80
N ARG A 492 29.62 21.19 -15.88
CA ARG A 492 30.89 20.51 -16.25
C ARG A 492 30.66 19.24 -17.06
N ARG A 493 29.67 18.43 -16.65
CA ARG A 493 29.26 17.24 -17.42
C ARG A 493 28.80 17.62 -18.82
N ARG A 494 27.92 18.62 -18.96
CA ARG A 494 27.41 19.09 -20.26
C ARG A 494 28.54 19.58 -21.17
N GLN A 495 29.49 20.35 -20.64
CA GLN A 495 30.67 20.79 -21.39
C GLN A 495 31.50 19.59 -21.89
N THR A 496 31.72 18.61 -21.02
CA THR A 496 32.46 17.39 -21.37
C THR A 496 31.73 16.58 -22.44
N GLU A 497 30.42 16.35 -22.28
CA GLU A 497 29.58 15.67 -23.26
C GLU A 497 29.58 16.40 -24.61
N PHE A 498 29.55 17.74 -24.61
CA PHE A 498 29.59 18.54 -25.83
C PHE A 498 30.93 18.39 -26.56
N LEU A 499 32.04 18.42 -25.83
CA LEU A 499 33.38 18.22 -26.39
C LEU A 499 33.52 16.83 -27.00
N LEU A 500 33.12 15.78 -26.27
CA LEU A 500 33.14 14.40 -26.78
C LEU A 500 32.27 14.25 -28.03
N TRP A 501 31.06 14.83 -28.00
CA TRP A 501 30.17 14.83 -29.15
C TRP A 501 30.75 15.61 -30.34
N SER A 502 31.39 16.77 -30.13
CA SER A 502 31.99 17.56 -31.22
C SER A 502 33.13 16.83 -31.93
N GLN A 503 33.83 15.93 -31.21
CA GLN A 503 34.93 15.13 -31.76
C GLN A 503 34.43 13.87 -32.47
N LYS A 504 33.44 13.15 -31.89
CA LYS A 504 32.98 11.85 -32.40
C LYS A 504 31.70 11.89 -33.24
N GLY A 505 30.87 12.91 -33.04
CA GLY A 505 29.54 13.01 -33.65
C GLY A 505 28.54 11.97 -33.12
N GLY A 506 27.46 11.76 -33.88
CA GLY A 506 26.50 10.68 -33.67
C GLY A 506 26.57 9.64 -34.77
N VAL A 507 26.06 8.44 -34.51
CA VAL A 507 25.94 7.40 -35.54
C VAL A 507 24.80 7.70 -36.51
N ASP A 508 24.91 7.17 -37.72
CA ASP A 508 23.82 7.18 -38.71
C ASP A 508 22.56 6.50 -38.12
N PRO A 509 21.40 7.19 -38.08
CA PRO A 509 20.12 6.62 -37.64
C PRO A 509 19.71 5.33 -38.39
N LYS A 510 20.17 5.14 -39.64
CA LYS A 510 19.87 3.95 -40.47
C LYS A 510 20.84 2.79 -40.22
N SER A 511 21.93 3.02 -39.49
CA SER A 511 22.88 1.97 -39.09
C SER A 511 22.23 0.95 -38.13
N PRO A 512 22.83 -0.22 -37.89
CA PRO A 512 22.33 -1.18 -36.90
C PRO A 512 22.21 -0.58 -35.48
N ILE A 513 23.13 0.31 -35.09
CA ILE A 513 23.08 1.00 -33.79
C ILE A 513 21.93 2.01 -33.79
N GLY A 514 21.76 2.76 -34.89
CA GLY A 514 20.67 3.71 -35.05
C GLY A 514 19.29 3.05 -34.97
N THR A 515 19.15 1.87 -35.59
CA THR A 515 17.94 1.04 -35.51
C THR A 515 17.64 0.60 -34.08
N ALA A 516 18.64 0.11 -33.35
CA ALA A 516 18.45 -0.28 -31.95
C ALA A 516 18.03 0.91 -31.08
N ALA A 517 18.60 2.10 -31.32
CA ALA A 517 18.22 3.32 -30.61
C ALA A 517 16.82 3.84 -30.98
N ALA A 518 16.29 3.45 -32.14
CA ALA A 518 14.95 3.85 -32.60
C ALA A 518 13.83 3.26 -31.72
N PHE A 519 14.03 2.05 -31.19
CA PHE A 519 13.05 1.35 -30.35
C PHE A 519 12.79 2.02 -28.99
N SER A 520 13.65 2.95 -28.58
CA SER A 520 13.55 3.63 -27.28
C SER A 520 13.82 5.14 -27.40
N LYS A 521 13.45 5.72 -28.55
CA LYS A 521 13.66 7.13 -28.85
C LYS A 521 12.83 8.03 -27.92
N PRO A 522 13.44 8.93 -27.13
CA PRO A 522 12.70 9.87 -26.30
C PRO A 522 12.00 10.94 -27.14
N ASN A 523 10.82 11.36 -26.68
CA ASN A 523 10.23 12.62 -27.09
C ASN A 523 10.90 13.81 -26.34
N LYS A 524 10.62 15.03 -26.79
CA LYS A 524 11.23 16.25 -26.23
C LYS A 524 10.90 16.44 -24.74
N ASN A 525 9.68 16.11 -24.33
CA ASN A 525 9.22 16.27 -22.95
C ASN A 525 9.93 15.28 -22.00
N ALA A 526 10.20 14.05 -22.45
CA ALA A 526 10.98 13.08 -21.69
C ALA A 526 12.42 13.57 -21.47
N LEU A 527 13.04 14.20 -22.48
CA LEU A 527 14.38 14.81 -22.33
C LEU A 527 14.38 15.98 -21.33
N LEU A 528 13.35 16.82 -21.35
CA LEU A 528 13.19 17.92 -20.39
C LEU A 528 13.05 17.40 -18.95
N LEU A 529 12.18 16.40 -18.74
CA LEU A 529 12.02 15.74 -17.45
C LEU A 529 13.33 15.12 -16.96
N ALA A 530 14.07 14.46 -17.86
CA ALA A 530 15.35 13.83 -17.53
C ALA A 530 16.43 14.84 -17.11
N ASN A 531 16.50 16.02 -17.74
CA ASN A 531 17.47 17.05 -17.37
C ASN A 531 17.33 17.47 -15.89
N ASN A 532 16.10 17.68 -15.43
CA ASN A 532 15.83 18.02 -14.03
C ASN A 532 16.11 16.85 -13.11
N SER A 533 15.72 15.65 -13.55
CA SER A 533 15.98 14.42 -12.82
C SER A 533 17.47 14.19 -12.59
N ILE A 534 18.34 14.50 -13.57
CA ILE A 534 19.79 14.40 -13.41
C ILE A 534 20.28 15.40 -12.36
N LEU A 535 19.78 16.63 -12.32
CA LEU A 535 20.14 17.60 -11.27
C LEU A 535 19.83 17.03 -9.87
N LEU A 536 18.65 16.42 -9.69
CA LEU A 536 18.27 15.76 -8.43
C LEU A 536 19.18 14.58 -8.09
N GLU A 537 19.65 13.83 -9.08
CA GLU A 537 20.62 12.75 -8.90
C GLU A 537 21.94 13.28 -8.31
N TYR A 538 22.48 14.35 -8.89
CA TYR A 538 23.72 14.98 -8.42
C TYR A 538 23.54 15.62 -7.04
N ALA A 539 22.43 16.34 -6.81
CA ALA A 539 22.14 16.94 -5.51
C ALA A 539 22.01 15.88 -4.40
N SER A 540 21.38 14.74 -4.70
CA SER A 540 21.28 13.60 -3.78
C SER A 540 22.65 13.05 -3.42
N LYS A 541 23.55 12.94 -4.40
CA LYS A 541 24.92 12.45 -4.22
C LYS A 541 25.74 13.43 -3.37
N GLU A 542 25.63 14.72 -3.62
CA GLU A 542 26.32 15.74 -2.83
C GLU A 542 25.83 15.77 -1.39
N LEU A 543 24.52 15.67 -1.16
CA LEU A 543 23.97 15.55 0.19
C LEU A 543 24.51 14.30 0.89
N GLN A 544 24.51 13.14 0.22
CA GLN A 544 25.07 11.91 0.77
C GLN A 544 26.56 12.07 1.14
N ASN A 545 27.35 12.74 0.31
CA ASN A 545 28.75 13.04 0.58
C ASN A 545 28.93 13.96 1.80
N ILE A 546 28.17 15.07 1.86
CA ILE A 546 28.22 16.04 2.96
C ILE A 546 27.88 15.37 4.29
N PHE A 547 26.85 14.51 4.31
CA PHE A 547 26.50 13.75 5.50
C PHE A 547 27.62 12.77 5.87
N ASN A 548 28.12 11.98 4.92
CA ASN A 548 29.18 11.00 5.15
C ASN A 548 30.52 11.61 5.62
N GLU A 549 30.91 12.78 5.12
CA GLU A 549 32.13 13.48 5.55
C GLU A 549 32.01 14.03 6.99
N LYS A 550 30.85 14.56 7.37
CA LYS A 550 30.58 14.95 8.76
C LYS A 550 30.70 13.76 9.73
N PHE A 551 30.31 12.56 9.31
CA PHE A 551 30.51 11.33 10.09
C PHE A 551 31.98 10.91 10.19
N LYS A 552 32.77 11.02 9.12
CA LYS A 552 34.21 10.75 9.16
C LYS A 552 34.95 11.72 10.08
N SER A 553 34.58 13.00 10.08
CA SER A 553 35.14 14.02 10.98
C SER A 553 34.77 13.77 12.46
N LYS A 554 33.54 13.31 12.75
CA LYS A 554 33.16 12.85 14.11
C LYS A 554 33.94 11.61 14.56
N ARG A 555 34.31 10.70 13.64
CA ARG A 555 35.10 9.48 13.97
C ARG A 555 36.57 9.79 14.28
N LEU A 556 37.15 10.82 13.66
CA LEU A 556 38.49 11.35 14.01
C LEU A 556 38.48 12.14 15.33
N LYS A 557 37.40 12.88 15.65
CA LYS A 557 37.27 13.57 16.94
C LYS A 557 37.03 12.64 18.14
N ARG A 558 36.58 11.40 17.95
CA ARG A 558 36.45 10.41 19.04
C ARG A 558 37.79 9.94 19.63
N GLN A 559 38.94 10.35 19.08
CA GLN A 559 40.27 10.12 19.69
C GLN A 559 40.75 11.28 20.57
N THR A 560 39.98 12.36 20.70
CA THR A 560 40.27 13.48 21.61
C THR A 560 39.02 13.79 22.43
N HIS A 561 39.10 13.60 23.75
CA HIS A 561 38.02 13.91 24.68
C HIS A 561 37.54 15.36 24.53
N ASP A 562 36.32 15.58 24.01
CA ASP A 562 35.37 16.56 24.57
C ASP A 562 34.00 16.55 23.88
N SER A 563 32.94 16.61 24.70
CA SER A 563 31.53 16.96 24.45
C SER A 563 30.69 16.11 23.47
N ASP A 564 29.73 15.38 24.06
CA ASP A 564 28.69 14.61 23.37
C ASP A 564 27.58 15.51 22.78
N ASP A 565 27.61 15.72 21.47
CA ASP A 565 26.48 16.20 20.65
C ASP A 565 25.85 15.01 19.88
N PRO A 566 24.69 14.48 20.33
CA PRO A 566 24.06 13.30 19.75
C PRO A 566 23.15 13.67 18.57
N SER A 567 23.52 14.65 17.76
CA SER A 567 22.82 14.94 16.52
C SER A 567 23.35 14.08 15.36
N ILE A 568 22.41 13.33 14.78
CA ILE A 568 22.50 12.53 13.55
C ILE A 568 23.08 11.12 13.78
N THR A 569 22.25 10.19 14.23
CA THR A 569 22.37 8.76 13.92
C THR A 569 21.51 8.49 12.68
N ILE A 570 22.14 8.18 11.55
CA ILE A 570 21.45 7.65 10.37
C ILE A 570 21.41 6.13 10.54
N SER A 571 20.29 5.61 11.03
CA SER A 571 19.94 4.20 10.83
C SER A 571 19.05 4.08 9.59
N ASP A 572 19.49 3.18 8.72
CA ASP A 572 18.90 2.66 7.48
C ASP A 572 18.77 3.56 6.24
N GLU A 573 19.47 3.07 5.22
CA GLU A 573 19.76 3.59 3.90
C GLU A 573 18.49 3.74 3.04
N GLY A 574 18.34 4.90 2.38
CA GLY A 574 17.44 5.07 1.21
C GLY A 574 16.39 6.18 1.31
N ASN A 575 15.69 6.33 2.44
CA ASN A 575 14.45 7.13 2.48
C ASN A 575 14.58 8.57 3.01
N PHE A 576 15.66 8.92 3.72
CA PHE A 576 15.81 10.28 4.28
C PHE A 576 15.80 11.38 3.21
N LEU A 577 16.44 11.13 2.06
CA LEU A 577 16.53 12.12 0.99
C LEU A 577 15.16 12.40 0.35
N GLN A 578 14.30 11.38 0.25
CA GLN A 578 12.96 11.52 -0.36
C GLN A 578 11.98 12.32 0.50
N GLU A 579 12.25 12.45 1.80
CA GLU A 579 11.45 13.24 2.75
C GLU A 579 11.80 14.74 2.73
N ILE A 580 12.91 15.12 2.10
CA ILE A 580 13.32 16.52 1.98
C ILE A 580 12.45 17.19 0.91
N ASP A 581 11.60 18.12 1.35
CA ASP A 581 10.83 18.97 0.44
C ASP A 581 11.74 20.04 -0.19
N ILE A 582 11.86 19.98 -1.51
CA ILE A 582 12.66 20.90 -2.33
C ILE A 582 11.79 21.77 -3.24
N SER A 583 10.45 21.65 -3.16
CA SER A 583 9.54 22.35 -4.08
C SER A 583 9.60 23.87 -3.93
N SER A 584 10.10 24.36 -2.78
CA SER A 584 10.35 25.78 -2.54
C SER A 584 11.70 26.29 -3.07
N ILE A 585 12.59 25.39 -3.49
CA ILE A 585 13.97 25.69 -3.90
C ILE A 585 14.15 25.46 -5.40
N ILE A 586 13.62 24.35 -5.91
CA ILE A 586 13.63 24.02 -7.34
C ILE A 586 12.23 24.32 -7.87
N PRO A 587 12.07 25.28 -8.80
CA PRO A 587 10.77 25.59 -9.37
C PRO A 587 10.14 24.35 -10.00
N ASP A 588 8.83 24.18 -9.82
CA ASP A 588 8.07 23.07 -10.38
C ASP A 588 8.07 23.14 -11.92
N VAL A 589 8.94 22.34 -12.53
CA VAL A 589 9.21 22.36 -13.98
C VAL A 589 8.05 21.77 -14.81
N SER A 590 6.98 21.32 -14.16
CA SER A 590 5.70 21.03 -14.80
C SER A 590 5.14 22.23 -15.59
N ARG A 591 5.63 23.46 -15.31
CA ARG A 591 5.19 24.71 -15.97
C ARG A 591 5.97 25.11 -17.24
N GLU A 592 7.14 24.52 -17.51
CA GLU A 592 7.98 24.89 -18.69
C GLU A 592 7.98 23.81 -19.79
N LEU A 593 6.99 22.92 -19.79
CA LEU A 593 6.69 22.11 -20.98
C LEU A 593 6.18 23.05 -22.08
N GLU A 594 6.86 23.03 -23.23
CA GLU A 594 6.71 23.98 -24.33
C GLU A 594 5.26 24.42 -24.63
N ASN A 595 5.05 25.74 -24.71
CA ASN A 595 3.79 26.42 -25.06
C ASN A 595 3.14 26.01 -26.39
N SER A 596 3.71 25.05 -27.14
CA SER A 596 3.17 24.56 -28.42
C SER A 596 2.05 23.53 -28.23
N CYS A 597 2.00 22.86 -27.08
CA CYS A 597 0.90 21.97 -26.70
C CYS A 597 0.51 22.23 -25.25
N PRO A 598 -0.56 23.01 -24.96
CA PRO A 598 -0.91 23.32 -23.58
C PRO A 598 -1.12 22.03 -22.81
N ALA A 599 -0.27 21.79 -21.82
CA ALA A 599 -0.44 20.70 -20.88
C ALA A 599 -1.81 20.86 -20.21
N GLU A 600 -2.55 19.77 -20.05
CA GLU A 600 -3.82 19.73 -19.34
C GLU A 600 -3.56 20.04 -17.85
N ILE A 601 -3.42 21.33 -17.51
CA ILE A 601 -3.23 21.86 -16.16
C ILE A 601 -4.60 22.31 -15.57
N ALA A 602 -5.68 22.14 -16.34
CA ALA A 602 -7.03 22.43 -15.88
C ALA A 602 -7.44 21.49 -14.73
N ALA A 603 -8.36 21.97 -13.89
CA ALA A 603 -9.03 21.14 -12.90
C ALA A 603 -9.79 20.00 -13.62
N CYS A 604 -9.82 18.82 -13.00
CA CYS A 604 -10.54 17.68 -13.56
C CYS A 604 -12.04 17.97 -13.64
N ASP A 605 -12.63 17.80 -14.82
CA ASP A 605 -14.07 17.89 -15.03
C ASP A 605 -14.70 16.49 -14.93
N PRO A 606 -15.42 16.17 -13.85
CA PRO A 606 -16.07 14.87 -13.68
C PRO A 606 -17.23 14.63 -14.66
N SER A 607 -17.73 15.69 -15.29
CA SER A 607 -18.82 15.60 -16.27
C SER A 607 -18.33 15.26 -17.68
N TYR A 608 -17.02 15.42 -17.95
CA TYR A 608 -16.44 15.11 -19.24
C TYR A 608 -16.31 13.60 -19.44
N PRO A 609 -17.00 12.99 -20.43
CA PRO A 609 -17.20 11.54 -20.47
C PRO A 609 -16.08 10.75 -21.17
N TYR A 610 -14.99 11.42 -21.56
CA TYR A 610 -13.89 10.85 -22.34
C TYR A 610 -12.56 10.97 -21.59
N ARG A 611 -11.70 9.96 -21.77
CA ARG A 611 -10.35 9.95 -21.22
C ARG A 611 -9.48 10.97 -21.97
N SER A 612 -8.60 11.68 -21.25
CA SER A 612 -7.53 12.45 -21.88
C SER A 612 -6.57 11.55 -22.65
N PHE A 613 -5.73 12.13 -23.51
CA PHE A 613 -4.68 11.39 -24.22
C PHE A 613 -3.49 11.07 -23.32
N THR A 614 -3.27 11.89 -22.29
CA THR A 614 -2.16 11.70 -21.34
C THR A 614 -2.51 10.73 -20.20
N GLY A 615 -3.79 10.35 -20.04
CA GLY A 615 -4.29 9.65 -18.86
C GLY A 615 -4.50 10.55 -17.63
N TYR A 616 -4.24 11.85 -17.74
CA TYR A 616 -4.54 12.84 -16.70
C TYR A 616 -6.04 12.84 -16.35
N CYS A 617 -6.35 13.03 -15.07
CA CYS A 617 -7.71 12.98 -14.52
C CYS A 617 -8.46 11.65 -14.64
N ASN A 618 -7.80 10.55 -15.03
CA ASN A 618 -8.42 9.23 -14.90
C ASN A 618 -8.72 8.90 -13.42
N ASN A 619 -7.90 9.41 -12.51
CA ASN A 619 -8.22 9.49 -11.09
C ASN A 619 -8.49 10.95 -10.69
N LEU A 620 -9.75 11.27 -10.35
CA LEU A 620 -10.17 12.63 -10.04
C LEU A 620 -9.55 13.20 -8.74
N ARG A 621 -9.15 12.35 -7.79
CA ARG A 621 -8.49 12.76 -6.53
C ARG A 621 -6.98 12.91 -6.69
N LYS A 622 -6.37 12.09 -7.55
CA LYS A 622 -4.94 12.06 -7.84
C LYS A 622 -4.69 12.12 -9.35
N PRO A 623 -4.83 13.31 -9.97
CA PRO A 623 -4.89 13.43 -11.43
C PRO A 623 -3.65 12.95 -12.19
N ASN A 624 -2.49 12.88 -11.54
CA ASN A 624 -1.22 12.47 -12.14
C ASN A 624 -0.94 10.95 -12.08
N TRP A 625 -1.75 10.17 -11.37
CA TRP A 625 -1.53 8.73 -11.23
C TRP A 625 -1.77 7.98 -12.54
N GLY A 626 -0.78 7.21 -13.00
CA GLY A 626 -0.79 6.52 -14.28
C GLY A 626 -0.70 7.42 -15.53
N LYS A 627 -0.47 8.73 -15.36
CA LYS A 627 -0.32 9.66 -16.48
C LYS A 627 0.96 9.38 -17.28
N SER A 628 0.94 9.66 -18.58
CA SER A 628 2.15 9.70 -19.43
C SER A 628 3.19 10.68 -18.91
N LEU A 629 4.46 10.44 -19.28
CA LEU A 629 5.62 11.23 -18.82
C LEU A 629 5.76 11.31 -17.30
N THR A 630 5.49 10.19 -16.61
CA THR A 630 5.73 10.00 -15.17
C THR A 630 6.69 8.84 -14.95
N THR A 631 7.10 8.57 -13.71
CA THR A 631 7.96 7.42 -13.41
C THR A 631 7.17 6.13 -13.24
N PHE A 632 7.82 5.00 -13.55
CA PHE A 632 7.31 3.70 -13.14
C PHE A 632 7.20 3.62 -11.61
N SER A 633 6.21 2.85 -11.13
CA SER A 633 6.13 2.45 -9.72
C SER A 633 6.99 1.21 -9.47
N ARG A 634 7.25 0.88 -8.20
CA ARG A 634 8.03 -0.29 -7.81
C ARG A 634 7.30 -1.12 -6.77
N ILE A 635 7.48 -2.44 -6.84
CA ILE A 635 7.06 -3.37 -5.78
C ILE A 635 8.10 -3.37 -4.66
N LEU A 636 9.39 -3.34 -5.01
CA LEU A 636 10.51 -3.37 -4.07
C LEU A 636 11.37 -2.10 -4.15
N PRO A 637 12.04 -1.69 -3.05
CA PRO A 637 12.96 -0.55 -3.06
C PRO A 637 14.10 -0.71 -4.09
N PRO A 638 14.61 0.40 -4.66
CA PRO A 638 15.72 0.38 -5.61
C PRO A 638 17.03 -0.06 -4.96
N ALA A 639 17.82 -0.89 -5.66
CA ALA A 639 19.08 -1.46 -5.15
C ALA A 639 20.29 -0.99 -5.98
N TYR A 640 20.56 0.32 -5.98
CA TYR A 640 21.77 0.89 -6.61
C TYR A 640 23.01 0.69 -5.72
N ASP A 641 24.19 0.48 -6.32
CA ASP A 641 25.43 0.19 -5.58
C ASP A 641 25.87 1.35 -4.66
N ASN A 642 25.53 2.58 -5.01
CA ASN A 642 25.73 3.77 -4.18
C ASN A 642 24.44 4.26 -3.49
N GLY A 643 23.35 3.49 -3.59
CA GLY A 643 22.03 3.89 -3.08
C GLY A 643 21.31 4.97 -3.89
N ILE A 644 21.92 5.54 -4.93
CA ILE A 644 21.36 6.66 -5.71
C ILE A 644 21.14 6.27 -7.16
N SER A 645 22.22 5.98 -7.89
CA SER A 645 22.11 5.80 -9.34
C SER A 645 23.17 4.90 -9.93
N LYS A 646 24.17 4.45 -9.19
CA LYS A 646 25.20 3.55 -9.74
C LYS A 646 24.57 2.17 -9.93
N PRO A 647 24.52 1.62 -11.16
CA PRO A 647 24.00 0.28 -11.39
C PRO A 647 24.69 -0.75 -10.47
N ARG A 648 23.91 -1.69 -9.98
CA ARG A 648 24.41 -2.76 -9.11
C ARG A 648 25.43 -3.61 -9.87
N TYR A 649 26.63 -3.75 -9.33
CA TYR A 649 27.66 -4.64 -9.89
C TYR A 649 28.18 -5.68 -8.89
N LYS A 650 27.71 -5.65 -7.63
CA LYS A 650 28.04 -6.66 -6.61
C LYS A 650 26.83 -7.49 -6.21
N SER A 651 27.07 -8.76 -5.90
CA SER A 651 26.13 -9.67 -5.26
C SER A 651 25.93 -9.30 -3.78
N VAL A 652 24.98 -9.95 -3.12
CA VAL A 652 24.78 -9.79 -1.67
C VAL A 652 26.00 -10.22 -0.84
N MET A 653 26.89 -11.05 -1.42
CA MET A 653 28.16 -11.46 -0.81
C MET A 653 29.31 -10.49 -1.12
N GLY A 654 29.06 -9.38 -1.81
CA GLY A 654 30.08 -8.40 -2.21
C GLY A 654 30.93 -8.79 -3.43
N ILE A 655 30.64 -9.93 -4.05
CA ILE A 655 31.37 -10.47 -5.22
C ILE A 655 30.82 -9.83 -6.50
N PRO A 656 31.66 -9.50 -7.52
CA PRO A 656 31.17 -8.98 -8.80
C PRO A 656 30.11 -9.87 -9.45
N LEU A 657 29.06 -9.24 -9.99
CA LEU A 657 28.05 -9.93 -10.78
C LEU A 657 28.63 -10.39 -12.14
N PRO A 658 28.21 -11.56 -12.66
CA PRO A 658 28.64 -11.98 -13.99
C PRO A 658 28.11 -11.03 -15.08
N SER A 659 28.81 -10.98 -16.21
CA SER A 659 28.37 -10.20 -17.38
C SER A 659 26.98 -10.62 -17.82
N ALA A 660 26.12 -9.65 -18.17
CA ALA A 660 24.80 -9.91 -18.74
C ALA A 660 24.88 -10.78 -20.01
N ARG A 661 25.98 -10.69 -20.77
CA ARG A 661 26.20 -11.56 -21.94
C ARG A 661 26.45 -13.01 -21.54
N LEU A 662 27.22 -13.26 -20.49
CA LEU A 662 27.46 -14.61 -19.98
C LEU A 662 26.14 -15.25 -19.51
N ILE A 663 25.31 -14.49 -18.79
CA ILE A 663 23.99 -14.97 -18.36
C ILE A 663 23.11 -15.29 -19.57
N SER A 664 23.03 -14.39 -20.54
CA SER A 664 22.18 -14.60 -21.73
C SER A 664 22.62 -15.78 -22.58
N SER A 665 23.93 -16.01 -22.78
CA SER A 665 24.42 -17.16 -23.53
C SER A 665 24.22 -18.50 -22.80
N MET A 666 24.16 -18.49 -21.46
CA MET A 666 23.85 -19.68 -20.66
C MET A 666 22.35 -19.97 -20.56
N MET A 667 21.51 -18.94 -20.50
CA MET A 667 20.06 -19.10 -20.32
C MET A 667 19.29 -19.24 -21.64
N HIS A 668 19.70 -18.52 -22.68
CA HIS A 668 19.06 -18.56 -24.00
C HIS A 668 19.93 -19.35 -24.98
N LEU A 669 19.62 -20.64 -25.12
CA LEU A 669 20.20 -21.47 -26.18
C LEU A 669 19.60 -21.08 -27.53
N ASP A 670 20.43 -21.06 -28.58
CA ASP A 670 20.00 -20.79 -29.95
C ASP A 670 19.32 -22.04 -30.56
N VAL A 671 18.16 -22.40 -29.99
CA VAL A 671 17.35 -23.54 -30.40
C VAL A 671 15.95 -23.04 -30.73
N SER A 672 15.54 -23.23 -31.98
CA SER A 672 14.19 -22.89 -32.43
C SER A 672 13.22 -24.00 -32.00
N ASN A 673 12.52 -23.77 -30.89
CA ASN A 673 11.43 -24.64 -30.43
C ASN A 673 10.10 -23.89 -30.53
N LEU A 674 9.33 -24.18 -31.57
CA LEU A 674 8.07 -23.49 -31.83
C LEU A 674 6.97 -23.99 -30.89
N ASP A 675 6.20 -23.07 -30.33
CA ASP A 675 5.00 -23.41 -29.57
C ASP A 675 3.95 -24.04 -30.51
N SER A 676 3.36 -25.17 -30.09
CA SER A 676 2.41 -25.93 -30.91
C SER A 676 0.97 -25.43 -30.81
N LYS A 677 0.67 -24.54 -29.85
CA LYS A 677 -0.69 -24.08 -29.52
C LYS A 677 -0.94 -22.65 -29.93
N HIS A 678 0.06 -21.78 -29.86
CA HIS A 678 -0.09 -20.34 -30.06
C HIS A 678 0.48 -19.89 -31.40
N SER A 679 -0.25 -19.03 -32.11
CA SER A 679 0.23 -18.41 -33.33
C SER A 679 1.10 -17.19 -33.02
N MET A 680 1.82 -16.69 -34.04
CA MET A 680 2.62 -15.47 -33.94
C MET A 680 1.80 -14.22 -33.57
N MET A 681 0.47 -14.27 -33.72
CA MET A 681 -0.42 -13.19 -33.28
C MET A 681 -0.31 -12.93 -31.78
N LEU A 682 -0.06 -13.95 -30.95
CA LEU A 682 0.12 -13.75 -29.51
C LEU A 682 1.31 -12.82 -29.22
N MET A 683 2.45 -13.07 -29.88
CA MET A 683 3.63 -12.21 -29.76
C MET A 683 3.36 -10.82 -30.32
N GLN A 684 2.74 -10.74 -31.50
CA GLN A 684 2.51 -9.45 -32.16
C GLN A 684 1.56 -8.54 -31.36
N PHE A 685 0.50 -9.13 -30.80
CA PHE A 685 -0.44 -8.42 -29.95
C PHE A 685 0.18 -8.07 -28.59
N ALA A 686 1.03 -8.93 -28.02
CA ALA A 686 1.78 -8.60 -26.81
C ALA A 686 2.69 -7.38 -27.00
N GLN A 687 3.41 -7.31 -28.13
CA GLN A 687 4.23 -6.14 -28.47
C GLN A 687 3.36 -4.88 -28.64
N PHE A 688 2.24 -5.01 -29.38
CA PHE A 688 1.31 -3.90 -29.60
C PHE A 688 0.69 -3.37 -28.30
N LEU A 689 0.41 -4.26 -27.34
CA LEU A 689 -0.07 -3.93 -25.99
C LEU A 689 1.01 -3.29 -25.13
N ASP A 690 2.26 -3.78 -25.18
CA ASP A 690 3.39 -3.16 -24.45
C ASP A 690 3.55 -1.69 -24.87
N HIS A 691 3.40 -1.41 -26.17
CA HIS A 691 3.47 -0.07 -26.74
C HIS A 691 2.31 0.86 -26.31
N ASP A 692 1.31 0.35 -25.59
CA ASP A 692 0.25 1.17 -24.98
C ASP A 692 0.63 1.60 -23.56
N ILE A 693 1.11 0.65 -22.74
CA ILE A 693 1.26 0.84 -21.29
C ILE A 693 2.70 1.10 -20.82
N THR A 694 3.71 0.79 -21.63
CA THR A 694 5.11 1.04 -21.29
C THR A 694 5.92 1.62 -22.45
N PHE A 695 6.73 2.63 -22.13
CA PHE A 695 7.79 3.13 -23.00
C PHE A 695 8.93 3.67 -22.14
N THR A 696 10.06 2.96 -22.14
CA THR A 696 11.26 3.39 -21.40
C THR A 696 12.27 4.02 -22.37
N PRO A 697 12.34 5.36 -22.46
CA PRO A 697 13.26 6.03 -23.37
C PRO A 697 14.72 5.91 -22.92
N VAL A 698 15.67 5.97 -23.86
CA VAL A 698 17.11 6.01 -23.59
C VAL A 698 17.70 7.40 -23.81
N GLN A 699 18.84 7.65 -23.17
CA GLN A 699 19.57 8.92 -23.27
C GLN A 699 20.04 9.21 -24.71
N LYS A 700 20.04 10.49 -25.08
CA LYS A 700 20.55 11.01 -26.37
C LYS A 700 21.74 11.94 -26.13
N GLY A 701 22.58 12.08 -27.16
CA GLY A 701 23.62 13.10 -27.20
C GLY A 701 23.08 14.47 -27.63
N PHE A 702 23.98 15.43 -27.82
CA PHE A 702 23.64 16.78 -28.30
C PHE A 702 22.92 16.72 -29.66
N PHE A 703 22.00 17.66 -29.88
CA PHE A 703 21.16 17.74 -31.08
C PHE A 703 20.38 16.44 -31.38
N ALA A 704 19.96 15.73 -30.32
CA ALA A 704 19.27 14.44 -30.39
C ALA A 704 20.05 13.35 -31.15
N SER A 705 21.39 13.47 -31.21
CA SER A 705 22.27 12.48 -31.82
C SER A 705 22.27 11.16 -31.05
N ILE A 706 22.65 10.07 -31.75
CA ILE A 706 22.74 8.72 -31.19
C ILE A 706 24.21 8.44 -30.85
N PRO A 707 24.57 8.30 -29.56
CA PRO A 707 25.95 8.00 -29.17
C PRO A 707 26.36 6.57 -29.58
N ASP A 708 27.58 6.39 -30.08
CA ASP A 708 28.14 5.06 -30.32
C ASP A 708 28.64 4.43 -29.02
N CYS A 709 27.76 3.72 -28.30
CA CYS A 709 28.13 3.03 -27.07
C CYS A 709 28.78 1.66 -27.30
N ARG A 710 29.22 1.31 -28.52
CA ARG A 710 29.87 0.02 -28.80
C ARG A 710 31.26 -0.10 -28.18
N PRO A 711 32.15 0.92 -28.25
CA PRO A 711 33.47 0.83 -27.62
C PRO A 711 33.33 0.54 -26.12
N CYS A 712 34.13 -0.38 -25.57
CA CYS A 712 34.05 -0.74 -24.16
C CYS A 712 34.42 0.43 -23.22
N ASP A 713 35.17 1.42 -23.72
CA ASP A 713 35.53 2.65 -23.02
C ASP A 713 34.58 3.83 -23.30
N SER A 714 33.48 3.59 -24.02
CA SER A 714 32.46 4.59 -24.36
C SER A 714 31.87 5.38 -23.18
N PRO A 715 31.78 4.86 -21.93
CA PRO A 715 31.36 5.68 -20.78
C PRO A 715 32.29 6.89 -20.53
N ARG A 716 33.55 6.82 -20.98
CA ARG A 716 34.54 7.89 -20.83
C ARG A 716 34.78 8.64 -22.13
N THR A 717 34.71 7.94 -23.26
CA THR A 717 35.14 8.49 -24.56
C THR A 717 34.00 8.92 -25.47
N VAL A 718 32.74 8.64 -25.12
CA VAL A 718 31.57 8.94 -25.95
C VAL A 718 30.49 9.65 -25.13
N HIS A 719 29.94 8.98 -24.12
CA HIS A 719 28.88 9.52 -23.29
C HIS A 719 28.82 8.81 -21.93
N PRO A 720 28.68 9.50 -20.80
CA PRO A 720 28.74 8.90 -19.45
C PRO A 720 27.64 7.88 -19.15
N GLU A 721 26.49 7.99 -19.81
CA GLU A 721 25.39 7.03 -19.71
C GLU A 721 25.54 5.79 -20.63
N CYS A 722 26.61 5.71 -21.44
CA CYS A 722 26.93 4.47 -22.13
C CYS A 722 27.26 3.38 -21.11
N MET A 723 26.83 2.15 -21.37
CA MET A 723 27.04 0.99 -20.51
C MET A 723 27.31 -0.27 -21.36
N PRO A 724 28.41 -0.29 -22.13
CA PRO A 724 28.73 -1.39 -23.05
C PRO A 724 28.77 -2.73 -22.32
N ILE A 725 28.20 -3.77 -22.93
CA ILE A 725 28.18 -5.13 -22.38
C ILE A 725 29.40 -5.89 -22.92
N GLU A 726 30.34 -6.23 -22.05
CA GLU A 726 31.53 -6.99 -22.43
C GLU A 726 31.19 -8.42 -22.86
N VAL A 727 31.75 -8.84 -23.99
CA VAL A 727 31.65 -10.22 -24.48
C VAL A 727 32.70 -11.09 -23.79
N PRO A 728 32.30 -12.17 -23.09
CA PRO A 728 33.23 -13.05 -22.39
C PRO A 728 34.07 -13.90 -23.36
N ALA A 729 35.18 -14.45 -22.87
CA ALA A 729 35.95 -15.44 -23.62
C ALA A 729 35.11 -16.70 -23.89
N GLY A 730 35.23 -17.27 -25.08
CA GLY A 730 34.48 -18.48 -25.47
C GLY A 730 32.99 -18.24 -25.75
N ASP A 731 32.58 -16.99 -25.96
CA ASP A 731 31.24 -16.70 -26.47
C ASP A 731 31.00 -17.43 -27.80
N PRO A 732 29.87 -18.13 -27.97
CA PRO A 732 29.62 -18.98 -29.14
C PRO A 732 29.36 -18.18 -30.42
N TYR A 733 29.05 -16.89 -30.33
CA TYR A 733 28.60 -16.07 -31.46
C TYR A 733 29.49 -14.85 -31.71
N TYR A 734 29.85 -14.11 -30.67
CA TYR A 734 30.64 -12.89 -30.80
C TYR A 734 32.12 -13.14 -30.48
N PRO A 735 33.06 -12.59 -31.25
CA PRO A 735 34.47 -12.69 -30.90
C PRO A 735 34.75 -11.83 -29.65
N GLN A 736 35.63 -12.29 -28.76
CA GLN A 736 36.01 -11.53 -27.57
C GLN A 736 36.75 -10.22 -27.92
N VAL A 737 37.52 -10.25 -29.01
CA VAL A 737 38.27 -9.11 -29.53
C VAL A 737 37.96 -8.94 -31.01
N ASN A 738 37.93 -7.71 -31.47
CA ASN A 738 37.85 -7.43 -32.90
C ASN A 738 39.17 -7.85 -33.56
N PHE A 739 39.11 -8.77 -34.52
CA PHE A 739 40.29 -9.30 -35.20
C PHE A 739 41.08 -8.24 -35.98
N SER A 740 40.41 -7.19 -36.45
CA SER A 740 41.04 -6.13 -37.24
C SER A 740 41.70 -5.05 -36.39
N THR A 741 41.15 -4.75 -35.20
CA THR A 741 41.66 -3.64 -34.35
C THR A 741 42.37 -4.11 -33.09
N GLY A 742 42.24 -5.39 -32.71
CA GLY A 742 42.74 -5.93 -31.44
C GLY A 742 42.00 -5.43 -30.20
N GLN A 743 41.00 -4.56 -30.35
CA GLN A 743 40.23 -4.01 -29.23
C GLN A 743 39.21 -5.03 -28.73
N ARG A 744 38.87 -4.94 -27.44
CA ARG A 744 37.79 -5.74 -26.86
C ARG A 744 36.46 -5.46 -27.58
N PHE A 745 35.71 -6.53 -27.80
CA PHE A 745 34.39 -6.43 -28.41
C PHE A 745 33.32 -6.29 -27.32
N CYS A 746 32.49 -5.27 -27.47
CA CYS A 746 31.36 -5.01 -26.57
C CYS A 746 30.07 -4.82 -27.37
N LEU A 747 28.95 -5.20 -26.77
CA LEU A 747 27.62 -4.91 -27.32
C LEU A 747 27.19 -3.50 -26.87
N PRO A 748 26.69 -2.66 -27.79
CA PRO A 748 26.29 -1.30 -27.46
C PRO A 748 25.06 -1.33 -26.56
N PHE A 749 25.10 -0.61 -25.44
CA PHE A 749 23.97 -0.43 -24.55
C PHE A 749 24.02 0.98 -23.94
N MET A 750 22.87 1.66 -23.97
CA MET A 750 22.69 3.01 -23.46
C MET A 750 21.65 2.99 -22.36
N ARG A 751 21.93 3.71 -21.27
CA ARG A 751 21.06 3.71 -20.11
C ARG A 751 19.74 4.46 -20.35
N SER A 752 18.67 3.96 -19.73
CA SER A 752 17.34 4.58 -19.73
C SER A 752 17.33 5.97 -19.08
N LEU A 753 16.49 6.88 -19.57
CA LEU A 753 16.36 8.23 -19.01
C LEU A 753 15.92 8.20 -17.53
N PRO A 754 16.56 9.00 -16.66
CA PRO A 754 16.09 9.21 -15.30
C PRO A 754 14.82 10.08 -15.30
N GLY A 755 13.90 9.85 -14.36
CA GLY A 755 12.65 10.59 -14.25
C GLY A 755 12.25 10.98 -12.82
N GLN A 756 13.09 10.71 -11.81
CA GLN A 756 12.77 11.02 -10.43
C GLN A 756 12.45 12.51 -10.26
N GLN A 757 11.41 12.80 -9.47
CA GLN A 757 10.96 14.16 -9.15
C GLN A 757 11.31 14.58 -7.72
N ARG A 758 12.06 13.74 -6.99
CA ARG A 758 12.50 13.97 -5.61
C ARG A 758 13.96 13.58 -5.46
N LEU A 759 14.61 14.07 -4.41
CA LEU A 759 15.93 13.59 -4.02
C LEU A 759 15.87 12.12 -3.61
N GLY A 760 16.95 11.37 -3.84
CA GLY A 760 17.07 9.96 -3.54
C GLY A 760 17.45 9.12 -4.76
N ALA A 761 17.03 7.87 -4.75
CA ALA A 761 17.34 6.92 -5.80
C ALA A 761 16.71 7.28 -7.16
N ARG A 762 17.41 6.92 -8.24
CA ARG A 762 16.99 7.15 -9.63
C ARG A 762 15.76 6.31 -9.97
N ASP A 763 14.79 6.91 -10.64
CA ASP A 763 13.68 6.21 -11.27
C ASP A 763 13.67 6.44 -12.77
N GLN A 764 12.96 5.59 -13.50
CA GLN A 764 12.94 5.60 -14.96
C GLN A 764 11.63 6.20 -15.47
N ILE A 765 11.71 6.99 -16.53
CA ILE A 765 10.53 7.58 -17.18
C ILE A 765 9.73 6.49 -17.87
N ASN A 766 8.42 6.48 -17.64
CA ASN A 766 7.45 5.92 -18.57
C ASN A 766 6.92 7.05 -19.45
N GLN A 767 7.25 7.02 -20.74
CA GLN A 767 6.77 8.03 -21.67
C GLN A 767 5.28 7.85 -21.98
N ASN A 768 4.78 6.62 -21.91
CA ASN A 768 3.37 6.30 -22.15
C ASN A 768 2.52 6.41 -20.87
N SER A 769 1.20 6.47 -21.05
CA SER A 769 0.26 6.30 -19.93
C SER A 769 0.31 4.85 -19.42
N ALA A 770 -0.20 4.61 -18.22
CA ALA A 770 -0.31 3.26 -17.68
C ALA A 770 -1.67 2.61 -17.98
N PHE A 771 -2.47 3.20 -18.87
CA PHE A 771 -3.83 2.78 -19.14
C PHE A 771 -3.95 2.07 -20.49
N LEU A 772 -4.94 1.17 -20.58
CA LEU A 772 -5.34 0.54 -21.84
C LEU A 772 -6.23 1.52 -22.62
N ASP A 773 -5.62 2.50 -23.28
CA ASP A 773 -6.31 3.63 -23.90
C ASP A 773 -5.99 3.82 -25.40
N LEU A 774 -5.30 2.83 -25.99
CA LEU A 774 -4.89 2.81 -27.40
C LEU A 774 -3.96 3.99 -27.75
N SER A 775 -3.07 4.38 -26.84
CA SER A 775 -2.09 5.45 -27.07
C SER A 775 -1.18 5.15 -28.28
N GLN A 776 -0.95 3.89 -28.62
CA GLN A 776 -0.21 3.49 -29.82
C GLN A 776 -0.97 3.74 -31.14
N VAL A 777 -2.28 3.98 -31.07
CA VAL A 777 -3.12 4.40 -32.21
C VAL A 777 -3.33 5.91 -32.19
N TYR A 778 -3.65 6.49 -31.03
CA TYR A 778 -4.13 7.87 -30.88
C TYR A 778 -3.07 8.88 -30.43
N GLY A 779 -1.95 8.42 -29.87
CA GLY A 779 -0.89 9.23 -29.29
C GLY A 779 -1.03 9.44 -27.78
N ASP A 780 0.10 9.75 -27.14
CA ASP A 780 0.23 10.03 -25.69
C ASP A 780 -0.10 11.49 -25.31
N ASN A 781 -0.40 12.33 -26.29
CA ASN A 781 -0.71 13.74 -26.11
C ASN A 781 -1.65 14.28 -27.20
N ALA A 782 -2.34 15.39 -26.89
CA ALA A 782 -3.34 15.98 -27.77
C ALA A 782 -2.78 16.53 -29.09
N CYS A 783 -1.50 16.91 -29.17
CA CYS A 783 -0.91 17.43 -30.40
C CYS A 783 -0.65 16.32 -31.41
N LEU A 784 -0.10 15.19 -30.97
CA LEU A 784 0.04 14.01 -31.81
C LEU A 784 -1.33 13.51 -32.28
N ALA A 785 -2.31 13.44 -31.36
CA ALA A 785 -3.67 13.07 -31.72
C ALA A 785 -4.27 13.98 -32.80
N ARG A 786 -4.07 15.30 -32.72
CA ARG A 786 -4.53 16.25 -33.76
C ARG A 786 -3.82 16.04 -35.10
N GLN A 787 -2.52 15.75 -35.10
CA GLN A 787 -1.76 15.48 -36.34
C GLN A 787 -2.24 14.21 -37.06
N LEU A 788 -2.75 13.23 -36.31
CA LEU A 788 -3.22 11.95 -36.83
C LEU A 788 -4.66 12.00 -37.35
N ARG A 789 -5.39 13.13 -37.24
CA ARG A 789 -6.79 13.23 -37.64
C ARG A 789 -6.94 13.63 -39.10
N ALA A 790 -7.91 13.00 -39.77
CA ALA A 790 -8.46 13.45 -41.05
C ALA A 790 -9.69 14.36 -40.88
N TYR A 791 -10.14 14.56 -39.64
CA TYR A 791 -11.42 15.18 -39.27
C TYR A 791 -12.64 14.33 -39.72
N GLN A 792 -13.85 14.84 -39.48
CA GLN A 792 -15.12 14.10 -39.58
C GLN A 792 -15.16 12.82 -38.73
N GLY A 793 -14.48 12.83 -37.59
CA GLY A 793 -14.34 11.70 -36.68
C GLY A 793 -13.26 10.69 -37.07
N ARG A 794 -12.55 10.87 -38.20
CA ARG A 794 -11.61 9.88 -38.76
C ARG A 794 -10.15 10.15 -38.39
N LEU A 795 -9.36 9.08 -38.43
CA LEU A 795 -7.90 9.13 -38.50
C LEU A 795 -7.44 9.28 -39.96
N ASN A 796 -6.30 9.92 -40.13
CA ASN A 796 -5.64 10.13 -41.42
C ASN A 796 -5.09 8.82 -41.99
N THR A 797 -5.06 8.72 -43.30
CA THR A 797 -4.79 7.49 -44.05
C THR A 797 -3.99 7.81 -45.31
N THR A 798 -3.25 6.83 -45.82
CA THR A 798 -2.78 6.85 -47.21
C THR A 798 -3.56 5.84 -48.05
N ILE A 799 -3.79 6.15 -49.32
CA ILE A 799 -4.44 5.21 -50.24
C ILE A 799 -3.38 4.23 -50.77
N SER A 800 -3.69 2.94 -50.76
CA SER A 800 -2.81 1.93 -51.33
C SER A 800 -2.73 2.08 -52.86
N LEU A 801 -1.53 1.98 -53.44
CA LEU A 801 -1.33 2.03 -54.89
C LEU A 801 -1.97 0.84 -55.64
N TYR A 802 -2.30 -0.25 -54.92
CA TYR A 802 -2.74 -1.51 -55.51
C TYR A 802 -4.04 -2.06 -54.88
N GLY A 803 -4.92 -1.20 -54.35
CA GLY A 803 -6.26 -1.60 -53.90
C GLY A 803 -7.02 -0.53 -53.11
N ASP A 804 -8.31 -0.77 -52.86
CA ASP A 804 -9.21 0.21 -52.23
C ASP A 804 -9.08 0.33 -50.70
N LYS A 805 -8.16 -0.41 -50.07
CA LYS A 805 -8.04 -0.43 -48.61
C LYS A 805 -6.99 0.57 -48.10
N GLU A 806 -7.42 1.42 -47.16
CA GLU A 806 -6.62 2.49 -46.54
C GLU A 806 -5.40 1.96 -45.77
N LEU A 807 -4.24 2.58 -45.89
CA LEU A 807 -3.04 2.31 -45.10
C LEU A 807 -2.82 3.44 -44.08
N LEU A 808 -1.90 3.23 -43.14
CA LEU A 808 -1.51 4.28 -42.19
C LEU A 808 -0.99 5.54 -42.91
N PRO A 809 -1.10 6.72 -42.28
CA PRO A 809 -0.50 7.94 -42.81
C PRO A 809 1.03 7.79 -42.92
N GLN A 810 1.63 8.41 -43.94
CA GLN A 810 3.08 8.36 -44.19
C GLN A 810 3.77 9.64 -43.72
N SER A 811 5.05 9.54 -43.38
CA SER A 811 5.93 10.67 -43.13
C SER A 811 7.31 10.46 -43.76
N PRO A 812 7.86 11.49 -44.46
CA PRO A 812 9.23 11.48 -44.95
C PRO A 812 10.25 11.89 -43.87
N THR A 813 9.79 12.33 -42.69
CA THR A 813 10.67 12.94 -41.67
C THR A 813 11.24 11.94 -40.65
N HIS A 814 10.93 10.65 -40.79
CA HIS A 814 11.37 9.61 -39.86
C HIS A 814 12.87 9.29 -40.07
N PRO A 815 13.79 9.72 -39.19
CA PRO A 815 15.24 9.65 -39.46
C PRO A 815 15.77 8.23 -39.65
N GLU A 816 15.21 7.28 -38.90
CA GLU A 816 15.59 5.86 -38.91
C GLU A 816 14.97 5.07 -40.07
N CYS A 817 14.19 5.73 -40.95
CA CYS A 817 13.49 5.07 -42.05
C CYS A 817 14.46 4.54 -43.12
N LYS A 818 14.43 3.23 -43.35
CA LYS A 818 15.28 2.51 -44.30
C LYS A 818 14.59 2.20 -45.62
N ALA A 819 13.30 2.50 -45.73
CA ALA A 819 12.57 2.37 -46.98
C ALA A 819 13.26 3.11 -48.13
N THR A 820 13.31 2.46 -49.28
CA THR A 820 13.81 3.04 -50.54
C THR A 820 12.90 4.17 -51.03
N SER A 821 11.60 4.06 -50.74
CA SER A 821 10.63 5.14 -51.00
C SER A 821 10.90 6.42 -50.20
N GLY A 822 11.65 6.32 -49.09
CA GLY A 822 11.88 7.42 -48.15
C GLY A 822 10.73 7.68 -47.18
N TYR A 823 9.66 6.88 -47.22
CA TYR A 823 8.47 7.05 -46.38
C TYR A 823 8.32 5.93 -45.36
N CYS A 824 8.08 6.31 -44.11
CA CYS A 824 7.65 5.42 -43.05
C CYS A 824 6.25 5.81 -42.57
N PHE A 825 5.50 4.84 -42.04
CA PHE A 825 4.19 5.08 -41.45
C PHE A 825 4.30 5.78 -40.10
N ILE A 826 3.32 6.66 -39.83
CA ILE A 826 3.11 7.33 -38.56
C ILE A 826 1.80 6.87 -37.91
N ALA A 827 1.80 6.74 -36.59
CA ALA A 827 0.65 6.45 -35.75
C ALA A 827 0.85 7.11 -34.38
N GLY A 828 0.02 6.77 -33.39
CA GLY A 828 0.19 7.21 -32.01
C GLY A 828 1.53 6.78 -31.38
N ASP A 829 2.10 5.67 -31.84
CA ASP A 829 3.44 5.21 -31.47
C ASP A 829 4.45 5.42 -32.62
N GLY A 830 5.63 5.93 -32.29
CA GLY A 830 6.71 6.19 -33.26
C GLY A 830 7.33 4.93 -33.88
N ARG A 831 7.00 3.75 -33.38
CA ARG A 831 7.48 2.44 -33.86
C ARG A 831 6.45 1.75 -34.75
N ALA A 832 5.44 2.46 -35.26
CA ALA A 832 4.45 1.89 -36.18
C ALA A 832 5.06 1.21 -37.42
N SER A 833 6.26 1.63 -37.83
CA SER A 833 7.04 1.05 -38.95
C SER A 833 8.16 0.10 -38.50
N GLU A 834 8.20 -0.30 -37.22
CA GLU A 834 9.27 -1.14 -36.69
C GLU A 834 9.43 -2.43 -37.48
N GLN A 835 8.34 -3.16 -37.73
CA GLN A 835 8.35 -4.33 -38.61
C GLN A 835 6.94 -4.61 -39.18
N PRO A 836 6.82 -5.31 -40.32
CA PRO A 836 5.57 -5.47 -41.06
C PRO A 836 4.36 -6.02 -40.29
N GLY A 837 4.57 -6.97 -39.37
CA GLY A 837 3.53 -7.51 -38.51
C GLY A 837 2.94 -6.46 -37.57
N LEU A 838 3.77 -5.63 -36.95
CA LEU A 838 3.32 -4.53 -36.09
C LEU A 838 2.59 -3.47 -36.92
N THR A 839 3.15 -3.08 -38.06
CA THR A 839 2.52 -2.15 -39.02
C THR A 839 1.14 -2.63 -39.46
N SER A 840 0.98 -3.93 -39.68
CA SER A 840 -0.31 -4.52 -40.08
C SER A 840 -1.36 -4.38 -38.98
N ILE A 841 -1.00 -4.59 -37.69
CA ILE A 841 -1.93 -4.38 -36.57
C ILE A 841 -2.29 -2.90 -36.41
N HIS A 842 -1.31 -1.98 -36.47
CA HIS A 842 -1.61 -0.54 -36.44
C HIS A 842 -2.59 -0.14 -37.56
N THR A 843 -2.38 -0.67 -38.78
CA THR A 843 -3.26 -0.42 -39.93
C THR A 843 -4.68 -0.96 -39.67
N LEU A 844 -4.80 -2.18 -39.15
CA LEU A 844 -6.10 -2.78 -38.81
C LEU A 844 -6.85 -1.93 -37.79
N PHE A 845 -6.17 -1.45 -36.75
CA PHE A 845 -6.77 -0.67 -35.67
C PHE A 845 -7.20 0.72 -36.13
N MET A 846 -6.40 1.37 -36.98
CA MET A 846 -6.79 2.63 -37.62
C MET A 846 -8.04 2.44 -38.51
N ARG A 847 -8.11 1.36 -39.31
CA ARG A 847 -9.28 1.05 -40.15
C ARG A 847 -10.53 0.83 -39.32
N GLU A 848 -10.41 0.14 -38.19
CA GLU A 848 -11.54 -0.16 -37.31
C GLU A 848 -12.11 1.11 -36.65
N HIS A 849 -11.24 2.04 -36.23
CA HIS A 849 -11.68 3.36 -35.79
C HIS A 849 -12.43 4.12 -36.90
N ASN A 850 -11.88 4.17 -38.11
CA ASN A 850 -12.50 4.85 -39.25
C ASN A 850 -13.87 4.24 -39.62
N ARG A 851 -13.98 2.90 -39.59
CA ARG A 851 -15.24 2.18 -39.81
C ARG A 851 -16.31 2.58 -38.76
N MET A 852 -15.92 2.69 -37.50
CA MET A 852 -16.81 3.14 -36.43
C MET A 852 -17.21 4.60 -36.58
N ALA A 853 -16.27 5.49 -36.90
CA ALA A 853 -16.54 6.90 -37.12
C ALA A 853 -17.55 7.12 -38.25
N ASP A 854 -17.38 6.41 -39.38
CA ASP A 854 -18.34 6.46 -40.50
C ASP A 854 -19.72 5.97 -40.08
N SER A 855 -19.78 4.84 -39.37
CA SER A 855 -21.05 4.26 -38.91
C SER A 855 -21.78 5.20 -37.95
N LEU A 856 -21.06 5.79 -36.99
CA LEU A 856 -21.61 6.76 -36.04
C LEU A 856 -22.10 8.03 -36.72
N ARG A 857 -21.39 8.50 -37.76
CA ARG A 857 -21.78 9.66 -38.56
C ARG A 857 -23.06 9.38 -39.35
N SER A 858 -23.19 8.21 -39.96
CA SER A 858 -24.41 7.81 -40.67
C SER A 858 -25.61 7.70 -39.73
N LEU A 859 -25.42 7.21 -38.51
CA LEU A 859 -26.47 7.10 -37.49
C LEU A 859 -26.79 8.44 -36.82
N ASN A 860 -25.79 9.31 -36.67
CA ASN A 860 -25.92 10.61 -36.01
C ASN A 860 -25.38 11.73 -36.90
N PRO A 861 -26.11 12.13 -37.96
CA PRO A 861 -25.64 13.19 -38.87
C PRO A 861 -25.44 14.56 -38.22
N HIS A 862 -26.01 14.75 -37.02
CA HIS A 862 -25.94 15.97 -36.22
C HIS A 862 -24.72 16.03 -35.29
N TRP A 863 -23.87 14.99 -35.25
CA TRP A 863 -22.66 15.01 -34.43
C TRP A 863 -21.50 15.67 -35.17
N GLU A 864 -20.88 16.64 -34.52
CA GLU A 864 -19.65 17.29 -34.98
C GLU A 864 -18.43 16.36 -34.88
N ASP A 865 -17.36 16.72 -35.59
CA ASP A 865 -16.09 15.99 -35.67
C ASP A 865 -15.57 15.48 -34.31
N GLU A 866 -15.49 16.36 -33.30
CA GLU A 866 -14.95 16.00 -31.98
C GLU A 866 -15.79 14.95 -31.26
N ARG A 867 -17.12 15.06 -31.35
CA ARG A 867 -18.02 14.08 -30.73
C ARG A 867 -17.91 12.73 -31.43
N LEU A 868 -17.85 12.72 -32.76
CA LEU A 868 -17.67 11.50 -33.54
C LEU A 868 -16.35 10.80 -33.18
N TYR A 869 -15.25 11.55 -33.19
CA TYR A 869 -13.91 11.03 -32.90
C TYR A 869 -13.83 10.41 -31.50
N GLN A 870 -14.27 11.15 -30.47
CA GLN A 870 -14.18 10.69 -29.08
C GLN A 870 -15.12 9.52 -28.79
N GLN A 871 -16.31 9.49 -29.41
CA GLN A 871 -17.23 8.35 -29.28
C GLN A 871 -16.67 7.10 -29.97
N ALA A 872 -16.13 7.24 -31.19
CA ALA A 872 -15.46 6.14 -31.89
C ALA A 872 -14.27 5.61 -31.07
N ARG A 873 -13.43 6.50 -30.54
CA ARG A 873 -12.32 6.14 -29.64
C ARG A 873 -12.81 5.43 -28.38
N LYS A 874 -13.86 5.93 -27.72
CA LYS A 874 -14.43 5.33 -26.51
C LYS A 874 -14.93 3.90 -26.75
N ILE A 875 -15.69 3.68 -27.81
CA ILE A 875 -16.20 2.35 -28.18
C ILE A 875 -15.02 1.42 -28.51
N PHE A 876 -14.06 1.89 -29.31
CA PHE A 876 -12.93 1.05 -29.71
C PHE A 876 -12.02 0.68 -28.54
N THR A 877 -11.79 1.61 -27.61
CA THR A 877 -11.07 1.34 -26.36
C THR A 877 -11.76 0.23 -25.56
N GLY A 878 -13.10 0.24 -25.50
CA GLY A 878 -13.86 -0.83 -24.86
C GLY A 878 -13.70 -2.19 -25.56
N GLN A 879 -13.72 -2.22 -26.89
CA GLN A 879 -13.45 -3.45 -27.67
C GLN A 879 -12.03 -3.96 -27.42
N TYR A 880 -11.05 -3.07 -27.41
CA TYR A 880 -9.65 -3.42 -27.15
C TYR A 880 -9.44 -4.00 -25.74
N GLN A 881 -10.01 -3.37 -24.71
CA GLN A 881 -10.00 -3.89 -23.34
C GLN A 881 -10.67 -5.27 -23.26
N HIS A 882 -11.81 -5.45 -23.95
CA HIS A 882 -12.49 -6.74 -24.01
C HIS A 882 -11.60 -7.82 -24.65
N ILE A 883 -10.96 -7.55 -25.79
CA ILE A 883 -10.03 -8.49 -26.44
C ILE A 883 -8.89 -8.87 -25.49
N ILE A 884 -8.33 -7.91 -24.75
CA ILE A 884 -7.24 -8.16 -23.80
C ILE A 884 -7.67 -9.15 -22.69
N TYR A 885 -8.77 -8.85 -21.99
CA TYR A 885 -9.19 -9.64 -20.84
C TYR A 885 -9.91 -10.95 -21.22
N ASN A 886 -10.62 -10.98 -22.35
CA ASN A 886 -11.35 -12.17 -22.81
C ASN A 886 -10.47 -13.15 -23.61
N GLU A 887 -9.58 -12.61 -24.44
CA GLU A 887 -8.82 -13.42 -25.40
C GLU A 887 -7.35 -13.51 -25.01
N PHE A 888 -6.65 -12.39 -24.92
CA PHE A 888 -5.20 -12.38 -24.75
C PHE A 888 -4.72 -12.92 -23.39
N LEU A 889 -5.16 -12.32 -22.27
CA LEU A 889 -4.68 -12.67 -20.93
C LEU A 889 -4.94 -14.13 -20.54
N PRO A 890 -6.09 -14.75 -20.84
CA PRO A 890 -6.30 -16.17 -20.54
C PRO A 890 -5.34 -17.12 -21.26
N ARG A 891 -4.82 -16.76 -22.44
CA ARG A 891 -3.83 -17.60 -23.17
C ARG A 891 -2.43 -17.41 -22.60
N LEU A 892 -2.11 -16.21 -22.13
CA LEU A 892 -0.82 -15.91 -21.51
C LEU A 892 -0.70 -16.47 -20.09
N LEU A 893 -1.73 -16.28 -19.25
CA LEU A 893 -1.71 -16.58 -17.81
C LEU A 893 -2.42 -17.89 -17.44
N GLY A 894 -3.30 -18.38 -18.31
CA GLY A 894 -4.17 -19.53 -18.04
C GLY A 894 -5.41 -19.16 -17.22
N LEU A 895 -6.48 -19.96 -17.38
CA LEU A 895 -7.79 -19.73 -16.73
C LEU A 895 -7.70 -19.70 -15.19
N ASN A 896 -6.81 -20.48 -14.59
CA ASN A 896 -6.62 -20.50 -13.14
C ASN A 896 -6.13 -19.14 -12.61
N ALA A 897 -5.17 -18.51 -13.29
CA ALA A 897 -4.68 -17.19 -12.90
C ALA A 897 -5.77 -16.13 -13.09
N MET A 898 -6.53 -16.20 -14.20
CA MET A 898 -7.66 -15.29 -14.44
C MET A 898 -8.69 -15.35 -13.29
N ASN A 899 -9.03 -16.55 -12.82
CA ASN A 899 -9.95 -16.76 -11.71
C ASN A 899 -9.39 -16.28 -10.37
N VAL A 900 -8.13 -16.62 -10.07
CA VAL A 900 -7.50 -16.29 -8.77
C VAL A 900 -7.36 -14.78 -8.57
N TYR A 901 -7.03 -14.04 -9.64
CA TYR A 901 -6.84 -12.60 -9.57
C TYR A 901 -8.06 -11.78 -9.98
N GLY A 902 -9.22 -12.41 -10.21
CA GLY A 902 -10.46 -11.70 -10.55
C GLY A 902 -10.38 -10.91 -11.86
N MET A 903 -9.67 -11.44 -12.86
CA MET A 903 -9.45 -10.76 -14.16
C MET A 903 -10.48 -11.18 -15.23
N ASN A 904 -11.49 -11.97 -14.85
CA ASN A 904 -12.55 -12.33 -15.78
C ASN A 904 -13.48 -11.13 -16.02
N LEU A 905 -14.05 -11.07 -17.21
CA LEU A 905 -15.06 -10.06 -17.53
C LEU A 905 -16.36 -10.30 -16.76
N GLU A 906 -17.02 -9.21 -16.39
CA GLU A 906 -18.35 -9.26 -15.79
C GLU A 906 -19.39 -9.82 -16.78
N PRO A 907 -20.48 -10.42 -16.28
CA PRO A 907 -21.59 -10.83 -17.13
C PRO A 907 -22.13 -9.66 -17.98
N PRO A 908 -22.66 -9.90 -19.20
CA PRO A 908 -23.12 -8.84 -20.10
C PRO A 908 -24.18 -7.88 -19.54
N THR A 909 -24.84 -8.26 -18.45
CA THR A 909 -25.88 -7.48 -17.78
C THR A 909 -25.37 -6.64 -16.60
N GLN A 910 -24.06 -6.68 -16.31
CA GLN A 910 -23.48 -6.04 -15.13
C GLN A 910 -22.39 -5.04 -15.51
N TYR A 911 -22.27 -3.98 -14.71
CA TYR A 911 -21.19 -2.99 -14.83
C TYR A 911 -20.05 -3.34 -13.89
N PHE A 912 -18.82 -3.11 -14.35
CA PHE A 912 -17.65 -3.19 -13.47
C PHE A 912 -17.69 -2.08 -12.41
N THR A 913 -17.65 -2.47 -11.14
CA THR A 913 -17.71 -1.55 -9.98
C THR A 913 -16.41 -1.50 -9.17
N GLY A 914 -15.37 -2.22 -9.61
CA GLY A 914 -14.09 -2.34 -8.88
C GLY A 914 -13.14 -1.13 -8.98
N TYR A 915 -13.54 -0.04 -9.63
CA TYR A 915 -12.72 1.18 -9.67
C TYR A 915 -12.63 1.82 -8.28
N THR A 916 -11.42 2.18 -7.84
CA THR A 916 -11.18 2.88 -6.58
C THR A 916 -10.26 4.07 -6.78
N ASN A 917 -10.53 5.18 -6.08
CA ASN A 917 -9.71 6.40 -6.15
C ASN A 917 -8.36 6.28 -5.43
N ASP A 918 -8.10 5.15 -4.76
CA ASP A 918 -6.94 4.92 -3.91
C ASP A 918 -5.92 3.98 -4.56
N CYS A 919 -6.29 3.35 -5.67
CA CYS A 919 -5.38 2.52 -6.45
C CYS A 919 -4.51 3.39 -7.36
N ASN A 920 -3.18 3.26 -7.23
CA ASN A 920 -2.24 3.86 -8.17
C ASN A 920 -2.03 2.90 -9.36
N PRO A 921 -2.49 3.25 -10.58
CA PRO A 921 -2.41 2.39 -11.75
C PRO A 921 -1.08 2.53 -12.49
N SER A 922 -0.11 3.34 -12.00
CA SER A 922 1.19 3.49 -12.63
C SER A 922 1.85 2.13 -12.90
N ALA A 923 2.34 1.96 -14.14
CA ALA A 923 3.01 0.74 -14.55
C ALA A 923 4.20 0.43 -13.64
N LEU A 924 4.41 -0.86 -13.34
CA LEU A 924 5.47 -1.30 -12.45
C LEU A 924 6.79 -1.48 -13.20
N THR A 925 7.90 -1.12 -12.55
CA THR A 925 9.25 -1.26 -13.11
C THR A 925 9.57 -2.73 -13.37
N GLU A 926 9.20 -3.60 -12.44
CA GLU A 926 9.36 -5.05 -12.51
C GLU A 926 8.55 -5.65 -13.67
N PHE A 927 7.36 -5.09 -13.93
CA PHE A 927 6.53 -5.47 -15.07
C PHE A 927 7.20 -5.09 -16.39
N ALA A 928 7.56 -3.80 -16.56
CA ALA A 928 8.13 -3.28 -17.80
C ALA A 928 9.54 -3.82 -18.14
N SER A 929 10.34 -4.11 -17.10
CA SER A 929 11.74 -4.51 -17.27
C SER A 929 11.95 -6.02 -17.29
N ALA A 930 11.06 -6.80 -16.67
CA ALA A 930 11.23 -8.25 -16.54
C ALA A 930 10.00 -9.03 -17.01
N ALA A 931 8.85 -8.91 -16.35
CA ALA A 931 7.72 -9.81 -16.58
C ALA A 931 7.17 -9.73 -18.02
N PHE A 932 6.96 -8.51 -18.53
CA PHE A 932 6.39 -8.31 -19.86
C PHE A 932 7.42 -8.37 -21.00
N ARG A 933 8.68 -8.73 -20.69
CA ARG A 933 9.70 -9.02 -21.71
C ARG A 933 9.56 -10.41 -22.33
N ILE A 934 8.68 -11.26 -21.81
CA ILE A 934 8.40 -12.61 -22.31
C ILE A 934 8.16 -12.66 -23.83
N GLY A 935 7.56 -11.61 -24.42
CA GLY A 935 7.34 -11.53 -25.87
C GLY A 935 8.60 -11.67 -26.71
N HIS A 936 9.77 -11.26 -26.20
CA HIS A 936 11.05 -11.40 -26.91
C HIS A 936 11.50 -12.87 -27.03
N SER A 937 11.04 -13.75 -26.14
CA SER A 937 11.28 -15.20 -26.25
C SER A 937 10.41 -15.89 -27.31
N LEU A 938 9.36 -15.20 -27.77
CA LEU A 938 8.41 -15.68 -28.79
C LEU A 938 8.74 -15.15 -30.19
N LEU A 939 9.80 -14.34 -30.33
CA LEU A 939 10.23 -13.78 -31.61
C LEU A 939 10.83 -14.86 -32.51
N ARG A 940 10.47 -14.80 -33.79
CA ARG A 940 11.07 -15.62 -34.84
C ARG A 940 12.04 -14.79 -35.69
N PRO A 941 13.12 -15.38 -36.21
CA PRO A 941 14.05 -14.66 -37.11
C PRO A 941 13.41 -14.30 -38.46
N PHE A 942 12.25 -14.90 -38.79
CA PHE A 942 11.47 -14.62 -39.98
C PHE A 942 9.97 -14.72 -39.69
N MET A 943 9.17 -13.98 -40.46
CA MET A 943 7.72 -14.04 -40.46
C MET A 943 7.23 -14.91 -41.63
N PRO A 944 6.55 -16.04 -41.36
CA PRO A 944 5.94 -16.83 -42.42
C PRO A 944 4.79 -16.06 -43.05
N ARG A 945 4.64 -16.18 -44.37
CA ARG A 945 3.50 -15.62 -45.12
C ARG A 945 2.47 -16.72 -45.36
N MET A 946 1.19 -16.35 -45.37
CA MET A 946 0.08 -17.25 -45.62
C MET A 946 -0.82 -16.68 -46.71
N SER A 947 -1.36 -17.55 -47.58
CA SER A 947 -2.41 -17.18 -48.53
C SER A 947 -3.76 -16.96 -47.84
N SER A 948 -4.75 -16.46 -48.58
CA SER A 948 -6.15 -16.41 -48.14
C SER A 948 -6.74 -17.78 -47.77
N SER A 949 -6.15 -18.88 -48.27
CA SER A 949 -6.49 -20.27 -47.94
C SER A 949 -5.58 -20.89 -46.86
N TYR A 950 -4.84 -20.06 -46.11
CA TYR A 950 -3.91 -20.47 -45.04
C TYR A 950 -2.78 -21.40 -45.52
N GLN A 951 -2.40 -21.33 -46.79
CA GLN A 951 -1.25 -22.06 -47.31
C GLN A 951 0.02 -21.22 -47.16
N PRO A 952 1.15 -21.80 -46.73
CA PRO A 952 2.42 -21.10 -46.65
C PRO A 952 2.83 -20.50 -48.00
N LEU A 953 3.30 -19.25 -47.99
CA LEU A 953 3.81 -18.56 -49.17
C LEU A 953 5.32 -18.34 -49.03
N ASP A 954 6.07 -18.82 -50.01
CA ASP A 954 7.52 -18.60 -50.10
C ASP A 954 7.88 -17.39 -50.97
N PRO A 955 8.98 -16.68 -50.66
CA PRO A 955 9.82 -16.85 -49.46
C PRO A 955 9.18 -16.21 -48.19
N PRO A 956 9.59 -16.62 -46.97
CA PRO A 956 9.23 -15.91 -45.75
C PRO A 956 9.91 -14.54 -45.68
N ILE A 957 9.40 -13.66 -44.83
CA ILE A 957 9.98 -12.32 -44.62
C ILE A 957 11.04 -12.41 -43.53
N LEU A 958 12.30 -12.15 -43.85
CA LEU A 958 13.38 -12.11 -42.86
C LEU A 958 13.26 -10.84 -42.00
N LEU A 959 13.17 -11.00 -40.68
CA LEU A 959 12.91 -9.87 -39.79
C LEU A 959 14.04 -8.82 -39.85
N ARG A 960 15.30 -9.30 -39.91
CA ARG A 960 16.51 -8.47 -39.99
C ARG A 960 16.52 -7.47 -41.16
N ASP A 961 15.80 -7.79 -42.25
CA ASP A 961 15.80 -6.98 -43.48
C ASP A 961 14.65 -5.96 -43.50
N THR A 962 13.74 -6.03 -42.51
CA THR A 962 12.48 -5.25 -42.50
C THR A 962 12.38 -4.18 -41.43
N PHE A 963 13.36 -4.09 -40.51
CA PHE A 963 13.32 -3.08 -39.47
C PHE A 963 13.32 -1.66 -40.03
N PHE A 964 12.25 -0.90 -39.77
CA PHE A 964 12.00 0.45 -40.33
C PHE A 964 12.04 0.50 -41.85
N ASN A 965 11.69 -0.61 -42.52
CA ASN A 965 11.56 -0.71 -43.97
C ASN A 965 10.16 -1.20 -44.34
N PRO A 966 9.13 -0.31 -44.35
CA PRO A 966 7.76 -0.68 -44.64
C PRO A 966 7.45 -0.89 -46.12
N ASP A 967 8.40 -0.75 -47.06
CA ASP A 967 8.12 -0.86 -48.51
C ASP A 967 7.46 -2.19 -48.89
N ILE A 968 7.73 -3.25 -48.13
CA ILE A 968 7.12 -4.56 -48.33
C ILE A 968 5.58 -4.54 -48.18
N ILE A 969 5.03 -3.62 -47.39
CA ILE A 969 3.58 -3.50 -47.15
C ILE A 969 2.81 -3.14 -48.44
N TYR A 970 3.44 -2.45 -49.38
CA TYR A 970 2.80 -2.05 -50.64
C TYR A 970 2.72 -3.19 -51.67
N GLN A 971 3.39 -4.31 -51.44
CA GLN A 971 3.27 -5.46 -52.33
C GLN A 971 1.86 -6.04 -52.20
N VAL A 972 1.21 -6.28 -53.35
CA VAL A 972 -0.21 -6.70 -53.44
C VAL A 972 -0.53 -7.83 -52.46
N ILE A 973 0.33 -8.85 -52.39
CA ILE A 973 0.09 -10.09 -51.62
C ILE A 973 0.24 -9.89 -50.09
N ILE A 974 0.68 -8.72 -49.59
CA ILE A 974 0.99 -8.52 -48.17
C ILE A 974 -0.21 -8.00 -47.36
N ILE A 975 -0.83 -6.88 -47.74
CA ILE A 975 -2.02 -6.35 -47.04
C ILE A 975 -3.31 -6.48 -47.88
N ASN A 976 -3.20 -6.45 -49.21
CA ASN A 976 -4.33 -6.40 -50.12
C ASN A 976 -4.43 -7.67 -50.97
N TYR A 977 -4.86 -8.77 -50.36
CA TYR A 977 -5.38 -9.90 -51.15
C TYR A 977 -6.65 -9.46 -51.88
N VAL A 978 -6.64 -9.58 -53.21
CA VAL A 978 -7.82 -9.59 -54.08
C VAL A 978 -8.46 -10.97 -54.02
#